data_AF-A0AAN7UWK9-F1
#
_entry.id   AF-A0AAN7UWK9-F1
#
_cell.length_a   1.000
_cell.length_b   1.000
_cell.length_c   1.000
_cell.angle_alpha   90.00
_cell.angle_beta   90.00
_cell.angle_gamma   90.00
#
_symmetry.space_group_name_H-M   'P 1'
#
loop_
_entity.id
_entity.type
_entity.pdbx_description
1 polymer ?
#
loop_
_entity_poly.entity_id
_entity_poly.type
_entity_poly.pdbx_seq_one_letter_code
_entity_poly.pdbx_strand_id
1 'polypeptide(L)'
;MATQPDTSTGGEMEVVFGDVECKGRIVLYIVKANETNYINYIKPIILARELQCPHVISCIDTRDDWFYNVHPERTVPALKDQDPETEEICTVFEGTACLWYLASRFDKDGLWTGKTAVEKGRVMSWTAYQTAALGPTAKYWLYFLRGYPTRKDPVQLPRTIEKLHSNVLKQWDILENRLSELEQKYVALKDRPTIADLSYLPFAMPWMFEFFHVSINKWPHIESWSQRMLARPAVKHVLDRNTYSRYTTALLSPTATMEGILRALIQSLKEVSLSFKAPNGISLQAELHDTERLPNIKLFPLVSEAMNLLAEIRLIIEPRQMILADHFMAYMNTKALCAAIELNIPDILRDGAKTPQELAVAGNARTDRLEQVMRTLYNNGIFSFDAQSGTYQNNTTSTLLLSDHWTQWRNWVDLYGNEFYDMARGIPESCKKDATRSPAQINFDTDDSMFKYFRDHDWTPKLHKTLSGGATAQAPGILADYPWEEVAGSTIMDIGGGGGGLIASLLRQHKTMKGAILEVPSVIEQAWDNFHAPGGQYSDVAIQIPPENLVVGNFFDGIPANDVYTMKWCLHDWDDDKARIILRNIRISLRRSAVSRCIILESVLRDGYTERMSRYADLNMMVAVGGKERREDEWKRLAVETGWSLRKIYPLRNSWPSAIELVPVWSTNDILDEHSQRSSEKLVAKMHFLEPWEASRGNPYIRATPDPGYDSRNFKWQEYSVAIKDARTDKESFGLDIHGFAYFEDKISTLVVGALRGNNHDTVKLLYYPHIQQFVRRITGAARVIIFDHTVRKRRSEQNGVHRTNGEEQPAMIVRTPLVFYLSISSLASR
;
A
#
# COMPACT_ATOMS: atom_id res chain seq x y z
N MET A 1 26.67 58.55 -20.46
CA MET A 1 26.29 57.27 -21.09
C MET A 1 26.32 56.19 -20.02
N ALA A 2 25.18 55.97 -19.37
CA ALA A 2 24.98 54.84 -18.47
C ALA A 2 24.11 53.84 -19.25
N THR A 3 24.65 52.66 -19.51
CA THR A 3 23.99 51.59 -20.27
C THR A 3 22.80 51.06 -19.47
N GLN A 4 21.61 51.16 -20.07
CA GLN A 4 20.40 50.49 -19.58
C GLN A 4 20.65 48.97 -19.48
N PRO A 5 20.19 48.30 -18.41
CA PRO A 5 20.18 46.85 -18.39
C PRO A 5 19.12 46.35 -19.38
N ASP A 6 19.58 45.45 -20.24
CA ASP A 6 18.85 44.75 -21.28
C ASP A 6 17.59 44.05 -20.72
N THR A 7 16.42 44.44 -21.22
CA THR A 7 15.10 43.92 -20.81
C THR A 7 14.62 42.76 -21.69
N SER A 8 15.52 42.09 -22.43
CA SER A 8 15.13 41.09 -23.45
C SER A 8 15.33 39.61 -23.10
N THR A 9 15.77 39.25 -21.89
CA THR A 9 15.77 37.85 -21.40
C THR A 9 14.74 37.67 -20.30
N GLY A 10 13.57 37.11 -20.62
CA GLY A 10 12.57 36.71 -19.63
C GLY A 10 13.15 35.67 -18.68
N GLY A 11 13.57 36.11 -17.49
CA GLY A 11 14.20 35.27 -16.47
C GLY A 11 13.37 34.04 -16.14
N GLU A 12 13.99 32.86 -16.25
CA GLU A 12 13.46 31.61 -15.72
C GLU A 12 13.13 31.79 -14.22
N MET A 13 11.95 31.32 -13.79
CA MET A 13 11.56 31.38 -12.37
C MET A 13 12.49 30.50 -11.53
N GLU A 14 13.20 31.11 -10.59
CA GLU A 14 13.96 30.39 -9.57
C GLU A 14 12.95 29.71 -8.62
N VAL A 15 12.89 28.38 -8.70
CA VAL A 15 12.12 27.53 -7.78
C VAL A 15 13.09 26.88 -6.80
N VAL A 16 12.89 27.12 -5.52
CA VAL A 16 13.69 26.57 -4.42
C VAL A 16 12.83 25.68 -3.52
N PHE A 17 13.45 25.02 -2.55
CA PHE A 17 12.75 24.12 -1.63
C PHE A 17 13.00 24.51 -0.18
N GLY A 18 11.96 24.40 0.66
CA GLY A 18 12.05 24.62 2.10
C GLY A 18 12.04 26.09 2.52
N ASP A 19 12.55 26.39 3.72
CA ASP A 19 12.64 27.76 4.19
C ASP A 19 13.87 28.46 3.62
N VAL A 20 13.67 29.61 2.98
CA VAL A 20 14.76 30.36 2.32
C VAL A 20 14.78 31.81 2.78
N GLU A 21 15.96 32.41 2.82
CA GLU A 21 16.14 33.83 3.16
C GLU A 21 15.55 34.74 2.07
N CYS A 22 14.99 35.88 2.47
CA CYS A 22 14.36 36.83 1.54
C CYS A 22 15.39 37.45 0.58
N LYS A 23 16.62 37.76 1.02
CA LYS A 23 17.70 38.34 0.17
C LYS A 23 17.22 39.47 -0.78
N GLY A 24 16.36 40.36 -0.27
CA GLY A 24 15.76 41.45 -1.05
C GLY A 24 14.65 41.02 -2.02
N ARG A 25 14.14 39.79 -1.90
CA ARG A 25 13.06 39.20 -2.70
C ARG A 25 11.97 38.65 -1.77
N ILE A 26 10.73 38.67 -2.25
CA ILE A 26 9.63 38.00 -1.57
C ILE A 26 9.73 36.49 -1.79
N VAL A 27 9.61 35.72 -0.71
CA VAL A 27 9.49 34.26 -0.76
C VAL A 27 8.00 33.89 -0.83
N LEU A 28 7.57 33.33 -1.95
CA LEU A 28 6.21 32.82 -2.12
C LEU A 28 6.19 31.30 -1.88
N TYR A 29 5.54 30.85 -0.80
CA TYR A 29 5.47 29.44 -0.46
C TYR A 29 4.30 28.75 -1.17
N ILE A 30 4.61 27.63 -1.83
CA ILE A 30 3.64 26.78 -2.53
C ILE A 30 3.81 25.31 -2.15
N VAL A 31 2.78 24.50 -2.43
CA VAL A 31 2.88 23.04 -2.37
C VAL A 31 2.99 22.46 -3.76
N LYS A 32 3.70 21.34 -3.90
CA LYS A 32 3.71 20.57 -5.15
C LYS A 32 2.27 20.25 -5.55
N ALA A 33 1.87 20.63 -6.76
CA ALA A 33 0.55 20.33 -7.27
C ALA A 33 0.39 18.80 -7.36
N ASN A 34 -0.61 18.27 -6.66
CA ASN A 34 -1.15 16.94 -6.91
C ASN A 34 -2.59 17.12 -7.39
N GLU A 35 -3.22 16.07 -7.93
CA GLU A 35 -4.57 16.08 -8.52
C GLU A 35 -5.70 16.56 -7.57
N THR A 36 -5.36 16.87 -6.31
CA THR A 36 -6.28 17.25 -5.25
C THR A 36 -5.97 18.60 -4.59
N ASN A 37 -4.90 19.29 -4.99
CA ASN A 37 -4.50 20.57 -4.39
C ASN A 37 -5.18 21.73 -5.13
N TYR A 38 -6.09 22.41 -4.42
CA TYR A 38 -6.78 23.60 -4.91
C TYR A 38 -5.76 24.68 -5.31
N ILE A 39 -5.89 25.23 -6.51
CA ILE A 39 -4.95 26.18 -7.15
C ILE A 39 -4.88 27.58 -6.51
N ASN A 40 -5.24 27.73 -5.23
CA ASN A 40 -5.34 29.03 -4.57
C ASN A 40 -3.97 29.75 -4.47
N TYR A 41 -2.87 29.01 -4.52
CA TYR A 41 -1.50 29.53 -4.43
C TYR A 41 -1.05 30.33 -5.66
N ILE A 42 -1.74 30.24 -6.80
CA ILE A 42 -1.36 30.98 -8.02
C ILE A 42 -1.62 32.49 -7.90
N LYS A 43 -2.55 32.89 -7.03
CA LYS A 43 -2.99 34.29 -6.87
C LYS A 43 -1.83 35.25 -6.59
N PRO A 44 -1.03 35.06 -5.51
CA PRO A 44 0.09 35.96 -5.22
C PRO A 44 1.18 35.88 -6.28
N ILE A 45 1.38 34.75 -6.95
CA ILE A 45 2.37 34.61 -8.02
C ILE A 45 1.97 35.48 -9.21
N ILE A 46 0.71 35.41 -9.65
CA ILE A 46 0.21 36.23 -10.75
C ILE A 46 0.40 37.70 -10.41
N LEU A 47 -0.01 38.13 -9.20
CA LEU A 47 0.13 39.52 -8.80
C LEU A 47 1.59 39.97 -8.72
N ALA A 48 2.48 39.15 -8.16
CA ALA A 48 3.91 39.46 -8.10
C ALA A 48 4.50 39.70 -9.50
N ARG A 49 4.07 38.92 -10.51
CA ARG A 49 4.48 39.14 -11.91
C ARG A 49 3.86 40.37 -12.53
N GLU A 50 2.58 40.63 -12.30
CA GLU A 50 1.89 41.83 -12.78
C GLU A 50 2.52 43.11 -12.21
N LEU A 51 3.01 43.06 -10.97
CA LEU A 51 3.70 44.15 -10.28
C LEU A 51 5.21 44.18 -10.52
N GLN A 52 5.76 43.22 -11.28
CA GLN A 52 7.20 43.05 -11.49
C GLN A 52 8.00 43.01 -10.17
N CYS A 53 7.39 42.42 -9.13
CA CYS A 53 7.99 42.24 -7.81
C CYS A 53 9.20 41.27 -7.90
N PRO A 54 10.35 41.58 -7.29
CA PRO A 54 11.41 40.61 -7.07
C PRO A 54 10.93 39.49 -6.14
N HIS A 55 10.79 38.27 -6.65
CA HIS A 55 10.29 37.14 -5.87
C HIS A 55 11.01 35.84 -6.21
N VAL A 56 10.95 34.90 -5.27
CA VAL A 56 11.37 33.50 -5.42
C VAL A 56 10.19 32.60 -5.03
N ILE A 57 10.02 31.48 -5.74
CA ILE A 57 8.99 30.50 -5.41
C ILE A 57 9.65 29.40 -4.59
N SER A 58 9.19 29.18 -3.36
CA SER A 58 9.64 28.05 -2.55
C SER A 58 8.59 26.95 -2.46
N CYS A 59 8.94 25.76 -2.94
CA CYS A 59 8.12 24.56 -2.80
C CYS A 59 8.37 23.92 -1.43
N ILE A 60 7.31 23.67 -0.68
CA ILE A 60 7.39 23.17 0.70
C ILE A 60 6.63 21.85 0.89
N ASP A 61 7.00 21.10 1.94
CA ASP A 61 6.13 20.09 2.56
C ASP A 61 5.39 20.76 3.73
N THR A 62 4.05 20.77 3.68
CA THR A 62 3.24 21.37 4.76
C THR A 62 3.37 20.61 6.08
N ARG A 63 3.99 19.43 6.09
CA ARG A 63 4.27 18.66 7.31
C ARG A 63 5.52 19.12 8.05
N ASP A 64 6.36 19.93 7.41
CA ASP A 64 7.60 20.42 8.03
C ASP A 64 7.29 21.32 9.24
N ASP A 65 7.99 21.08 10.35
CA ASP A 65 7.71 21.76 11.61
C ASP A 65 7.97 23.26 11.57
N TRP A 66 8.98 23.70 10.81
CA TRP A 66 9.32 25.11 10.66
C TRP A 66 8.19 25.93 10.01
N PHE A 67 7.34 25.30 9.19
CA PHE A 67 6.29 26.01 8.47
C PHE A 67 5.17 26.51 9.40
N TYR A 68 5.06 26.01 10.64
CA TYR A 68 4.18 26.60 11.66
C TYR A 68 4.52 28.06 11.96
N ASN A 69 5.80 28.43 11.85
CA ASN A 69 6.24 29.80 12.09
C ASN A 69 5.86 30.74 10.94
N VAL A 70 5.45 30.19 9.79
CA VAL A 70 5.00 30.94 8.61
C VAL A 70 3.48 30.92 8.47
N HIS A 71 2.84 29.78 8.70
CA HIS A 71 1.40 29.62 8.59
C HIS A 71 0.83 28.76 9.74
N PRO A 72 -0.13 29.27 10.55
CA PRO A 72 -0.62 28.58 11.75
C PRO A 72 -1.32 27.24 11.45
N GLU A 73 -2.02 27.13 10.32
CA GLU A 73 -2.68 25.89 9.86
C GLU A 73 -1.86 25.09 8.82
N ARG A 74 -0.59 25.45 8.58
CA ARG A 74 0.27 24.82 7.56
C ARG A 74 -0.37 24.76 6.16
N THR A 75 -1.02 25.83 5.70
CA THR A 75 -1.60 25.91 4.35
C THR A 75 -0.91 26.92 3.45
N VAL A 76 -1.11 26.78 2.15
CA VAL A 76 -0.67 27.76 1.13
C VAL A 76 -1.89 28.41 0.46
N PRO A 77 -1.77 29.63 -0.09
CA PRO A 77 -0.58 30.48 -0.14
C PRO A 77 -0.17 31.05 1.22
N ALA A 78 1.13 31.24 1.37
CA ALA A 78 1.77 32.10 2.36
C ALA A 78 2.98 32.77 1.72
N LEU A 79 3.41 33.91 2.26
CA LEU A 79 4.63 34.57 1.83
C LEU A 79 5.46 35.03 3.02
N LYS A 80 6.76 35.21 2.78
CA LYS A 80 7.70 35.84 3.70
C LYS A 80 8.44 36.96 2.99
N ASP A 81 8.55 38.09 3.65
CA ASP A 81 9.28 39.27 3.18
C ASP A 81 10.15 39.82 4.32
N GLN A 82 11.14 40.62 3.96
CA GLN A 82 11.93 41.40 4.90
C GLN A 82 11.73 42.88 4.58
N ASP A 83 11.20 43.65 5.53
CA ASP A 83 10.99 45.07 5.31
C ASP A 83 12.35 45.76 5.09
N PRO A 84 12.55 46.50 3.99
CA PRO A 84 13.86 47.07 3.69
C PRO A 84 14.18 48.34 4.50
N GLU A 85 13.24 48.89 5.26
CA GLU A 85 13.45 50.04 6.14
C GLU A 85 13.70 49.60 7.59
N THR A 86 12.93 48.63 8.09
CA THR A 86 13.05 48.16 9.48
C THR A 86 13.86 46.87 9.65
N GLU A 87 14.18 46.19 8.54
CA GLU A 87 14.80 44.85 8.50
C GLU A 87 13.96 43.74 9.15
N GLU A 88 12.74 44.04 9.59
CA GLU A 88 11.83 43.09 10.24
C GLU A 88 11.32 42.04 9.24
N ILE A 89 11.31 40.78 9.67
CA ILE A 89 10.73 39.68 8.90
C ILE A 89 9.21 39.66 9.08
N CYS A 90 8.49 39.75 7.97
CA CYS A 90 7.04 39.67 7.94
C CYS A 90 6.60 38.39 7.23
N THR A 91 5.78 37.57 7.89
CA THR A 91 5.09 36.44 7.28
C THR A 91 3.61 36.77 7.09
N VAL A 92 3.11 36.62 5.88
CA VAL A 92 1.69 36.85 5.55
C VAL A 92 1.06 35.54 5.12
N PHE A 93 0.00 35.15 5.82
CA PHE A 93 -0.80 33.97 5.53
C PHE A 93 -2.22 34.39 5.13
N GLU A 94 -2.93 33.51 4.41
CA GLU A 94 -4.20 33.78 3.73
C GLU A 94 -4.01 34.48 2.37
N GLY A 95 -4.71 34.00 1.34
CA GLY A 95 -4.47 34.41 -0.05
C GLY A 95 -4.89 35.83 -0.38
N THR A 96 -6.00 36.31 0.19
CA THR A 96 -6.41 37.71 0.04
C THR A 96 -5.45 38.63 0.81
N ALA A 97 -5.01 38.26 2.01
CA ALA A 97 -3.98 39.00 2.74
C ALA A 97 -2.65 39.08 1.97
N CYS A 98 -2.20 37.99 1.35
CA CYS A 98 -1.02 37.97 0.49
C CYS A 98 -1.14 38.96 -0.69
N LEU A 99 -2.32 39.00 -1.35
CA LEU A 99 -2.57 39.93 -2.44
C LEU A 99 -2.52 41.39 -1.97
N TRP A 100 -3.15 41.69 -0.84
CA TRP A 100 -3.13 43.02 -0.24
C TRP A 100 -1.71 43.44 0.15
N TYR A 101 -0.93 42.55 0.75
CA TYR A 101 0.46 42.84 1.12
C TYR A 101 1.33 43.17 -0.10
N LEU A 102 1.30 42.31 -1.13
CA LEU A 102 2.03 42.55 -2.37
C LEU A 102 1.65 43.88 -3.02
N ALA A 103 0.35 44.21 -3.05
CA ALA A 103 -0.09 45.48 -3.60
C ALA A 103 0.32 46.67 -2.71
N SER A 104 0.19 46.59 -1.38
CA SER A 104 0.68 47.63 -0.48
C SER A 104 2.18 47.89 -0.65
N ARG A 105 2.97 46.85 -0.93
CA ARG A 105 4.41 46.97 -1.13
C ARG A 105 4.77 47.51 -2.52
N PHE A 106 4.13 47.03 -3.60
CA PHE A 106 4.57 47.29 -4.99
C PHE A 106 3.55 48.03 -5.89
N ASP A 107 2.26 48.12 -5.55
CA ASP A 107 1.22 48.82 -6.34
C ASP A 107 1.16 50.33 -5.99
N LYS A 108 2.23 51.07 -6.28
CA LYS A 108 2.37 52.48 -5.86
C LYS A 108 1.29 53.41 -6.45
N ASP A 109 0.79 53.09 -7.64
CA ASP A 109 -0.21 53.90 -8.36
C ASP A 109 -1.66 53.49 -8.07
N GLY A 110 -1.88 52.52 -7.16
CA GLY A 110 -3.22 52.01 -6.84
C GLY A 110 -3.95 51.39 -8.04
N LEU A 111 -3.21 50.77 -8.97
CA LEU A 111 -3.79 50.15 -10.16
C LEU A 111 -4.58 48.90 -9.80
N TRP A 112 -4.04 48.08 -8.87
CA TRP A 112 -4.62 46.81 -8.45
C TRP A 112 -5.50 46.92 -7.21
N THR A 113 -5.27 47.94 -6.38
CA THR A 113 -6.01 48.19 -5.13
C THR A 113 -7.05 49.32 -5.21
N GLY A 114 -6.95 50.19 -6.22
CA GLY A 114 -7.80 51.37 -6.38
C GLY A 114 -7.07 52.66 -5.98
N LYS A 115 -7.35 53.73 -6.73
CA LYS A 115 -6.72 55.06 -6.60
C LYS A 115 -7.44 55.95 -5.60
N THR A 116 -8.75 55.77 -5.47
CA THR A 116 -9.61 56.57 -4.57
C THR A 116 -10.19 55.71 -3.45
N ALA A 117 -10.68 56.35 -2.39
CA ALA A 117 -11.40 55.65 -1.32
C ALA A 117 -12.59 54.83 -1.84
N VAL A 118 -13.29 55.32 -2.87
CA VAL A 118 -14.42 54.62 -3.50
C VAL A 118 -13.95 53.37 -4.23
N GLU A 119 -12.88 53.47 -5.01
CA GLU A 119 -12.32 52.31 -5.72
C GLU A 119 -11.79 51.27 -4.74
N LYS A 120 -11.02 51.70 -3.72
CA LYS A 120 -10.51 50.82 -2.66
C LYS A 120 -11.64 50.12 -1.90
N GLY A 121 -12.71 50.85 -1.59
CA GLY A 121 -13.91 50.29 -0.97
C GLY A 121 -14.52 49.18 -1.82
N ARG A 122 -14.68 49.40 -3.13
CA ARG A 122 -15.21 48.38 -4.06
C ARG A 122 -14.31 47.15 -4.17
N VAL A 123 -13.00 47.35 -4.31
CA VAL A 123 -12.03 46.24 -4.37
C VAL A 123 -12.05 45.43 -3.08
N MET A 124 -12.09 46.11 -1.93
CA MET A 124 -12.21 45.46 -0.62
C MET A 124 -13.51 44.68 -0.47
N SER A 125 -14.66 45.25 -0.86
CA SER A 125 -15.94 44.54 -0.78
C SER A 125 -15.93 43.23 -1.56
N TRP A 126 -15.42 43.24 -2.80
CA TRP A 126 -15.39 42.03 -3.64
C TRP A 126 -14.33 41.02 -3.19
N THR A 127 -13.15 41.45 -2.75
CA THR A 127 -12.15 40.52 -2.18
C THR A 127 -12.65 39.91 -0.86
N ALA A 128 -13.24 40.70 0.03
CA ALA A 128 -13.82 40.19 1.29
C ALA A 128 -14.98 39.22 1.03
N TYR A 129 -15.85 39.51 0.07
CA TYR A 129 -16.93 38.61 -0.32
C TYR A 129 -16.37 37.28 -0.88
N GLN A 130 -15.32 37.32 -1.70
CA GLN A 130 -14.65 36.10 -2.19
C GLN A 130 -14.11 35.24 -1.04
N THR A 131 -13.40 35.85 -0.09
CA THR A 131 -12.84 35.17 1.08
C THR A 131 -13.92 34.60 2.00
N ALA A 132 -15.04 35.29 2.18
CA ALA A 132 -16.11 34.87 3.09
C ALA A 132 -17.13 33.92 2.46
N ALA A 133 -17.27 33.90 1.13
CA ALA A 133 -18.32 33.16 0.43
C ALA A 133 -17.77 32.13 -0.58
N LEU A 134 -17.51 32.53 -1.81
CA LEU A 134 -17.19 31.60 -2.91
C LEU A 134 -15.96 30.73 -2.62
N GLY A 135 -14.90 31.34 -2.07
CA GLY A 135 -13.67 30.66 -1.72
C GLY A 135 -13.88 29.45 -0.80
N PRO A 136 -14.34 29.66 0.44
CA PRO A 136 -14.56 28.57 1.39
C PRO A 136 -15.66 27.61 0.93
N THR A 137 -16.73 28.09 0.31
CA THR A 137 -17.85 27.23 -0.12
C THR A 137 -17.39 26.19 -1.15
N ALA A 138 -16.67 26.61 -2.18
CA ALA A 138 -16.14 25.72 -3.20
C ALA A 138 -15.04 24.78 -2.66
N LYS A 139 -14.19 25.27 -1.75
CA LYS A 139 -13.17 24.47 -1.08
C LYS A 139 -13.80 23.35 -0.23
N TYR A 140 -14.81 23.66 0.58
CA TYR A 140 -15.49 22.67 1.40
C TYR A 140 -16.30 21.69 0.57
N TRP A 141 -16.92 22.14 -0.52
CA TRP A 141 -17.59 21.24 -1.46
C TRP A 141 -16.63 20.14 -1.96
N LEU A 142 -15.44 20.53 -2.43
CA LEU A 142 -14.42 19.59 -2.88
C LEU A 142 -13.97 18.65 -1.74
N TYR A 143 -13.76 19.20 -0.54
CA TYR A 143 -13.33 18.42 0.62
C TYR A 143 -14.33 17.30 0.96
N PHE A 144 -15.62 17.63 1.05
CA PHE A 144 -16.66 16.64 1.34
C PHE A 144 -16.90 15.66 0.18
N LEU A 145 -16.73 16.10 -1.07
CA LEU A 145 -16.85 15.23 -2.24
C LEU A 145 -15.73 14.18 -2.29
N ARG A 146 -14.49 14.54 -1.94
CA ARG A 146 -13.29 13.72 -2.18
C ARG A 146 -12.73 13.00 -0.95
N GLY A 147 -13.13 13.31 0.28
CA GLY A 147 -12.64 12.52 1.43
C GLY A 147 -12.81 13.15 2.81
N TYR A 148 -14.04 13.20 3.29
CA TYR A 148 -14.34 13.38 4.70
C TYR A 148 -14.33 12.02 5.44
N PRO A 149 -13.87 11.90 6.69
CA PRO A 149 -12.89 12.78 7.35
C PRO A 149 -11.47 12.53 6.83
N THR A 150 -11.25 11.45 6.06
CA THR A 150 -9.97 11.12 5.44
C THR A 150 -10.16 10.66 4.00
N ARG A 151 -9.11 10.79 3.20
CA ARG A 151 -9.09 10.29 1.81
C ARG A 151 -8.92 8.77 1.70
N LYS A 152 -8.43 8.13 2.77
CA LYS A 152 -8.19 6.68 2.83
C LYS A 152 -9.48 5.90 3.05
N ASP A 153 -10.43 6.50 3.78
CA ASP A 153 -11.75 5.94 4.04
C ASP A 153 -12.80 7.07 3.98
N PRO A 154 -13.24 7.44 2.76
CA PRO A 154 -14.13 8.58 2.55
C PRO A 154 -15.59 8.25 2.90
N VAL A 155 -16.11 8.91 3.91
CA VAL A 155 -17.54 8.96 4.24
C VAL A 155 -18.21 10.09 3.44
N GLN A 156 -19.07 9.69 2.50
CA GLN A 156 -19.86 10.64 1.72
C GLN A 156 -20.99 11.27 2.57
N LEU A 157 -21.17 12.58 2.42
CA LEU A 157 -22.27 13.33 3.04
C LEU A 157 -23.14 13.97 1.96
N PRO A 158 -24.03 13.20 1.29
CA PRO A 158 -24.71 13.64 0.06
C PRO A 158 -25.46 14.98 0.21
N ARG A 159 -26.22 15.14 1.30
CA ARG A 159 -26.97 16.39 1.57
C ARG A 159 -26.04 17.60 1.75
N THR A 160 -24.88 17.42 2.36
CA THR A 160 -23.89 18.49 2.54
C THR A 160 -23.26 18.87 1.20
N ILE A 161 -22.92 17.87 0.39
CA ILE A 161 -22.35 18.06 -0.95
C ILE A 161 -23.35 18.79 -1.85
N GLU A 162 -24.60 18.33 -1.91
CA GLU A 162 -25.68 18.98 -2.67
C GLU A 162 -25.90 20.43 -2.21
N LYS A 163 -25.93 20.66 -0.89
CA LYS A 163 -26.11 22.01 -0.35
C LYS A 163 -24.97 22.95 -0.74
N LEU A 164 -23.72 22.50 -0.59
CA LEU A 164 -22.54 23.29 -0.95
C LEU A 164 -22.47 23.54 -2.46
N HIS A 165 -22.80 22.53 -3.27
CA HIS A 165 -22.92 22.68 -4.73
C HIS A 165 -23.92 23.78 -5.09
N SER A 166 -25.14 23.71 -4.54
CA SER A 166 -26.18 24.71 -4.77
C SER A 166 -25.76 26.14 -4.35
N ASN A 167 -24.96 26.25 -3.29
CA ASN A 167 -24.47 27.54 -2.81
C ASN A 167 -23.40 28.12 -3.74
N VAL A 168 -22.51 27.28 -4.31
CA VAL A 168 -21.53 27.73 -5.33
C VAL A 168 -22.25 28.27 -6.57
N LEU A 169 -23.28 27.56 -7.05
CA LEU A 169 -24.05 28.03 -8.21
C LEU A 169 -24.69 29.41 -7.95
N LYS A 170 -25.28 29.62 -6.77
CA LYS A 170 -25.83 30.92 -6.37
C LYS A 170 -24.76 32.02 -6.29
N GLN A 171 -23.55 31.68 -5.87
CA GLN A 171 -22.44 32.64 -5.81
C GLN A 171 -21.92 32.98 -7.20
N TRP A 172 -21.96 32.04 -8.16
CA TRP A 172 -21.74 32.34 -9.57
C TRP A 172 -22.87 33.20 -10.15
N ASP A 173 -24.13 32.98 -9.79
CA ASP A 173 -25.22 33.89 -10.21
C ASP A 173 -24.99 35.34 -9.74
N ILE A 174 -24.45 35.54 -8.53
CA ILE A 174 -24.11 36.87 -8.02
C ILE A 174 -22.95 37.49 -8.82
N LEU A 175 -21.92 36.72 -9.12
CA LEU A 175 -20.78 37.18 -9.91
C LEU A 175 -21.18 37.51 -11.35
N GLU A 176 -22.05 36.69 -11.95
CA GLU A 176 -22.61 36.93 -13.28
C GLU A 176 -23.46 38.19 -13.32
N ASN A 177 -24.37 38.38 -12.35
CA ASN A 177 -25.17 39.60 -12.24
C ASN A 177 -24.26 40.84 -12.14
N ARG A 178 -23.18 40.74 -11.36
CA ARG A 178 -22.19 41.82 -11.28
C ARG A 178 -21.56 42.10 -12.64
N LEU A 179 -21.05 41.09 -13.32
CA LEU A 179 -20.37 41.23 -14.61
C LEU A 179 -21.35 41.58 -15.76
N SER A 180 -22.66 41.43 -15.57
CA SER A 180 -23.69 41.84 -16.53
C SER A 180 -24.03 43.34 -16.48
N GLU A 181 -23.57 44.07 -15.45
CA GLU A 181 -23.79 45.51 -15.35
C GLU A 181 -23.18 46.26 -16.55
N LEU A 182 -23.83 47.36 -16.97
CA LEU A 182 -23.40 48.15 -18.12
C LEU A 182 -21.93 48.60 -17.97
N GLU A 183 -21.10 48.23 -18.96
CA GLU A 183 -19.64 48.48 -19.03
C GLU A 183 -18.78 47.76 -17.99
N GLN A 184 -19.33 46.83 -17.19
CA GLN A 184 -18.58 46.11 -16.15
C GLN A 184 -17.72 44.99 -16.75
N LYS A 185 -16.45 45.27 -17.07
CA LYS A 185 -15.54 44.26 -17.65
C LYS A 185 -14.82 43.38 -16.62
N TYR A 186 -14.69 43.86 -15.38
CA TYR A 186 -13.95 43.24 -14.28
C TYR A 186 -14.78 43.22 -13.00
N VAL A 187 -14.36 42.47 -11.98
CA VAL A 187 -15.19 42.18 -10.80
C VAL A 187 -15.51 43.43 -9.99
N ALA A 188 -14.47 44.15 -9.55
CA ALA A 188 -14.63 45.31 -8.67
C ALA A 188 -14.83 46.61 -9.45
N LEU A 189 -13.96 46.90 -10.42
CA LEU A 189 -13.98 48.11 -11.24
C LEU A 189 -14.44 47.80 -12.68
N LYS A 190 -14.89 48.82 -13.41
CA LYS A 190 -15.43 48.64 -14.77
C LYS A 190 -14.33 48.45 -15.81
N ASP A 191 -13.28 49.23 -15.69
CA ASP A 191 -12.29 49.54 -16.73
C ASP A 191 -11.03 48.68 -16.67
N ARG A 192 -10.65 48.17 -15.48
CA ARG A 192 -9.39 47.46 -15.26
C ARG A 192 -9.50 46.33 -14.22
N PRO A 193 -8.65 45.29 -14.31
CA PRO A 193 -8.61 44.24 -13.30
C PRO A 193 -8.00 44.76 -12.01
N THR A 194 -8.36 44.08 -10.92
CA THR A 194 -7.89 44.38 -9.57
C THR A 194 -7.54 43.08 -8.84
N ILE A 195 -7.05 43.18 -7.61
CA ILE A 195 -6.84 41.98 -6.78
C ILE A 195 -8.14 41.19 -6.55
N ALA A 196 -9.32 41.81 -6.70
CA ALA A 196 -10.59 41.10 -6.67
C ALA A 196 -10.67 40.06 -7.81
N ASP A 197 -10.31 40.45 -9.03
CA ASP A 197 -10.32 39.55 -10.18
C ASP A 197 -9.39 38.34 -9.97
N LEU A 198 -8.20 38.57 -9.41
CA LEU A 198 -7.27 37.49 -9.04
C LEU A 198 -7.83 36.58 -7.95
N SER A 199 -8.57 37.13 -6.98
CA SER A 199 -9.23 36.33 -5.94
C SER A 199 -10.30 35.40 -6.51
N TYR A 200 -11.07 35.84 -7.51
CA TYR A 200 -12.13 35.04 -8.13
C TYR A 200 -11.62 34.07 -9.18
N LEU A 201 -10.57 34.41 -9.93
CA LEU A 201 -10.12 33.64 -11.09
C LEU A 201 -9.97 32.13 -10.83
N PRO A 202 -9.28 31.67 -9.76
CA PRO A 202 -9.14 30.25 -9.46
C PRO A 202 -10.45 29.49 -9.24
N PHE A 203 -11.54 30.21 -8.92
CA PHE A 203 -12.84 29.67 -8.56
C PHE A 203 -13.89 29.85 -9.67
N ALA A 204 -13.53 30.48 -10.78
CA ALA A 204 -14.46 30.85 -11.85
C ALA A 204 -13.80 30.79 -13.25
N MET A 205 -12.80 29.93 -13.43
CA MET A 205 -12.27 29.56 -14.75
C MET A 205 -13.15 28.51 -15.43
N PRO A 206 -13.13 28.38 -16.78
CA PRO A 206 -13.95 27.40 -17.51
C PRO A 206 -13.89 25.97 -16.96
N TRP A 207 -12.69 25.49 -16.62
CA TRP A 207 -12.51 24.13 -16.07
C TRP A 207 -13.20 23.93 -14.70
N MET A 208 -13.41 25.00 -13.91
CA MET A 208 -14.12 24.90 -12.63
C MET A 208 -15.60 24.61 -12.82
N PHE A 209 -16.23 25.12 -13.89
CA PHE A 209 -17.62 24.84 -14.19
C PHE A 209 -17.80 23.38 -14.61
N GLU A 210 -16.91 22.88 -15.47
CA GLU A 210 -16.87 21.46 -15.85
C GLU A 210 -16.64 20.56 -14.65
N PHE A 211 -15.74 20.96 -13.74
CA PHE A 211 -15.45 20.23 -12.51
C PHE A 211 -16.66 20.14 -11.56
N PHE A 212 -17.52 21.15 -11.58
CA PHE A 212 -18.81 21.15 -10.87
C PHE A 212 -19.94 20.47 -11.66
N HIS A 213 -19.62 19.85 -12.81
CA HIS A 213 -20.57 19.21 -13.72
C HIS A 213 -21.69 20.16 -14.19
N VAL A 214 -21.34 21.43 -14.45
CA VAL A 214 -22.25 22.43 -15.01
C VAL A 214 -21.64 23.09 -16.25
N SER A 215 -22.50 23.58 -17.14
CA SER A 215 -22.05 24.31 -18.33
C SER A 215 -21.86 25.80 -17.99
N ILE A 216 -20.68 26.34 -18.29
CA ILE A 216 -20.38 27.78 -18.14
C ILE A 216 -21.27 28.65 -19.03
N ASN A 217 -21.89 28.11 -20.08
CA ASN A 217 -22.80 28.85 -20.97
C ASN A 217 -24.01 29.45 -20.25
N LYS A 218 -24.30 29.01 -19.01
CA LYS A 218 -25.30 29.62 -18.13
C LYS A 218 -24.85 30.96 -17.52
N TRP A 219 -23.54 31.24 -17.54
CA TRP A 219 -22.90 32.45 -17.01
C TRP A 219 -21.97 33.07 -18.08
N PRO A 220 -22.52 33.58 -19.20
CA PRO A 220 -21.74 34.11 -20.32
C PRO A 220 -20.85 35.31 -19.96
N HIS A 221 -21.20 36.13 -18.96
CA HIS A 221 -20.36 37.25 -18.55
C HIS A 221 -19.15 36.77 -17.75
N ILE A 222 -19.30 35.74 -16.90
CA ILE A 222 -18.17 35.04 -16.26
C ILE A 222 -17.27 34.40 -17.33
N GLU A 223 -17.83 33.74 -18.34
CA GLU A 223 -17.04 33.16 -19.43
C GLU A 223 -16.19 34.25 -20.11
N SER A 224 -16.82 35.34 -20.55
CA SER A 224 -16.14 36.46 -21.21
C SER A 224 -15.07 37.10 -20.32
N TRP A 225 -15.35 37.31 -19.03
CA TRP A 225 -14.40 37.84 -18.05
C TRP A 225 -13.22 36.90 -17.80
N SER A 226 -13.49 35.61 -17.61
CA SER A 226 -12.44 34.62 -17.34
C SER A 226 -11.51 34.47 -18.54
N GLN A 227 -12.04 34.49 -19.77
CA GLN A 227 -11.23 34.51 -21.00
C GLN A 227 -10.35 35.76 -21.09
N ARG A 228 -10.86 36.95 -20.72
CA ARG A 228 -10.04 38.18 -20.63
C ARG A 228 -8.91 38.05 -19.61
N MET A 229 -9.19 37.48 -18.43
CA MET A 229 -8.17 37.27 -17.40
C MET A 229 -7.13 36.23 -17.85
N LEU A 230 -7.56 35.12 -18.45
CA LEU A 230 -6.70 34.08 -19.01
C LEU A 230 -5.85 34.58 -20.18
N ALA A 231 -6.27 35.64 -20.88
CA ALA A 231 -5.50 36.22 -21.97
C ALA A 231 -4.25 37.00 -21.49
N ARG A 232 -4.20 37.40 -20.21
CA ARG A 232 -3.14 38.25 -19.65
C ARG A 232 -1.78 37.53 -19.63
N PRO A 233 -0.66 38.19 -19.99
CA PRO A 233 0.65 37.54 -20.04
C PRO A 233 1.10 36.89 -18.73
N ALA A 234 0.92 37.55 -17.58
CA ALA A 234 1.29 36.98 -16.28
C ALA A 234 0.45 35.75 -15.93
N VAL A 235 -0.87 35.81 -16.20
CA VAL A 235 -1.79 34.67 -16.00
C VAL A 235 -1.41 33.52 -16.91
N LYS A 236 -1.21 33.79 -18.21
CA LYS A 236 -0.71 32.78 -19.17
C LYS A 236 0.58 32.18 -18.69
N HIS A 237 1.56 32.96 -18.26
CA HIS A 237 2.85 32.42 -17.83
C HIS A 237 2.75 31.55 -16.56
N VAL A 238 1.88 31.91 -15.62
CA VAL A 238 1.64 31.13 -14.40
C VAL A 238 0.85 29.85 -14.67
N LEU A 239 -0.08 29.90 -15.63
CA LEU A 239 -0.90 28.75 -16.03
C LEU A 239 -0.29 27.92 -17.17
N ASP A 240 0.67 28.48 -17.91
CA ASP A 240 1.38 27.81 -19.01
C ASP A 240 2.14 26.69 -18.37
N ARG A 241 1.66 25.48 -18.67
CA ARG A 241 2.18 24.26 -18.11
C ARG A 241 3.66 24.18 -18.42
N ASN A 242 4.24 24.74 -19.49
CA ASN A 242 5.69 24.65 -19.68
C ASN A 242 6.54 25.31 -18.59
N THR A 243 6.05 26.31 -17.87
CA THR A 243 6.82 26.98 -16.81
C THR A 243 6.75 26.27 -15.45
N TYR A 244 5.72 25.46 -15.22
CA TYR A 244 5.53 24.66 -13.99
C TYR A 244 5.61 23.14 -14.23
N SER A 245 5.58 22.71 -15.49
CA SER A 245 5.62 21.32 -16.01
C SER A 245 6.97 20.91 -16.58
N ARG A 246 8.08 21.60 -16.23
CA ARG A 246 9.33 20.83 -16.07
C ARG A 246 9.17 19.74 -14.98
N TYR A 247 8.10 19.81 -14.17
CA TYR A 247 7.67 18.76 -13.27
C TYR A 247 6.15 18.59 -13.33
N THR A 248 5.67 17.62 -14.13
CA THR A 248 4.30 17.03 -14.12
C THR A 248 3.11 17.87 -14.65
N THR A 249 2.57 17.52 -15.84
CA THR A 249 1.20 16.95 -16.08
C THR A 249 0.54 17.48 -17.39
N ALA A 250 0.71 16.74 -18.49
CA ALA A 250 0.02 17.00 -19.77
C ALA A 250 -1.32 16.24 -19.93
N LEU A 251 -1.92 15.72 -18.86
CA LEU A 251 -2.99 14.70 -18.99
C LEU A 251 -4.42 15.14 -18.66
N LEU A 252 -4.64 16.39 -18.21
CA LEU A 252 -5.96 16.81 -17.71
C LEU A 252 -6.40 18.17 -18.29
N SER A 253 -6.47 18.30 -19.61
CA SER A 253 -7.23 19.37 -20.27
C SER A 253 -8.38 18.74 -21.06
N PRO A 254 -9.60 19.32 -21.07
CA PRO A 254 -10.66 18.93 -22.01
C PRO A 254 -10.25 19.11 -23.48
N THR A 255 -9.17 19.86 -23.73
CA THR A 255 -8.53 20.05 -25.03
C THR A 255 -7.25 19.21 -25.20
N ALA A 256 -6.94 18.28 -24.29
CA ALA A 256 -5.80 17.39 -24.46
C ALA A 256 -6.05 16.48 -25.67
N THR A 257 -5.42 16.84 -26.80
CA THR A 257 -5.42 15.98 -27.96
C THR A 257 -4.64 14.71 -27.61
N MET A 258 -5.05 13.57 -28.16
CA MET A 258 -4.29 12.31 -28.06
C MET A 258 -2.81 12.55 -28.42
N GLU A 259 -2.56 13.42 -29.40
CA GLU A 259 -1.22 13.86 -29.77
C GLU A 259 -0.46 14.52 -28.61
N GLY A 260 -1.08 15.44 -27.87
CA GLY A 260 -0.46 16.09 -26.72
C GLY A 260 -0.12 15.11 -25.60
N ILE A 261 -1.01 14.16 -25.32
CA ILE A 261 -0.78 13.10 -24.32
C ILE A 261 0.41 12.22 -24.73
N LEU A 262 0.44 11.77 -25.98
CA LEU A 262 1.52 10.93 -26.50
C LEU A 262 2.85 11.68 -26.54
N ARG A 263 2.87 12.96 -26.93
CA ARG A 263 4.09 13.78 -26.90
C ARG A 263 4.66 13.91 -25.49
N ALA A 264 3.80 14.12 -24.50
CA ALA A 264 4.24 14.20 -23.11
C ALA A 264 4.75 12.86 -22.59
N LEU A 265 4.06 11.76 -22.89
CA LEU A 265 4.54 10.41 -22.56
C LEU A 265 5.91 10.13 -23.18
N ILE A 266 6.09 10.43 -24.47
CA ILE A 266 7.38 10.29 -25.16
C ILE A 266 8.47 11.10 -24.46
N GLN A 267 8.18 12.34 -24.08
CA GLN A 267 9.14 13.20 -23.40
C GLN A 267 9.54 12.63 -22.04
N SER A 268 8.57 12.23 -21.21
CA SER A 268 8.84 11.61 -19.90
C SER A 268 9.64 10.32 -20.04
N LEU A 269 9.30 9.46 -21.01
CA LEU A 269 10.05 8.22 -21.25
C LEU A 269 11.47 8.49 -21.74
N LYS A 270 11.68 9.53 -22.57
CA LYS A 270 13.03 9.94 -23.01
C LYS A 270 13.87 10.44 -21.84
N GLU A 271 13.32 11.28 -20.97
CA GLU A 271 14.02 11.79 -19.78
C GLU A 271 14.42 10.66 -18.83
N VAL A 272 13.49 9.73 -18.57
CA VAL A 272 13.77 8.54 -17.76
C VAL A 272 14.83 7.66 -18.45
N SER A 273 14.71 7.42 -19.76
CA SER A 273 15.69 6.63 -20.51
C SER A 273 17.09 7.26 -20.48
N LEU A 274 17.20 8.58 -20.62
CA LEU A 274 18.47 9.29 -20.49
C LEU A 274 19.06 9.15 -19.09
N SER A 275 18.21 9.23 -18.05
CA SER A 275 18.63 9.05 -16.66
C SER A 275 19.20 7.65 -16.41
N PHE A 276 18.58 6.61 -16.98
CA PHE A 276 19.11 5.24 -16.90
C PHE A 276 20.42 5.06 -17.68
N LYS A 277 20.61 5.78 -18.80
CA LYS A 277 21.85 5.74 -19.60
C LYS A 277 22.99 6.60 -19.04
N ALA A 278 22.72 7.48 -18.07
CA ALA A 278 23.73 8.26 -17.39
C ALA A 278 24.56 7.37 -16.42
N PRO A 279 25.78 7.77 -16.00
CA PRO A 279 26.65 6.94 -15.17
C PRO A 279 25.99 6.36 -13.91
N ASN A 280 25.20 7.17 -13.19
CA ASN A 280 24.47 6.71 -12.01
C ASN A 280 23.37 5.69 -12.36
N GLY A 281 22.73 5.85 -13.52
CA GLY A 281 21.72 4.92 -14.02
C GLY A 281 22.31 3.58 -14.45
N ILE A 282 23.54 3.56 -14.98
CA ILE A 282 24.27 2.32 -15.29
C ILE A 282 24.57 1.55 -14.00
N SER A 283 24.99 2.25 -12.94
CA SER A 283 25.19 1.63 -11.62
C SER A 283 23.89 1.03 -11.07
N LEU A 284 22.76 1.73 -11.23
CA LEU A 284 21.45 1.23 -10.82
C LEU A 284 21.03 -0.01 -11.62
N GLN A 285 21.25 -0.01 -12.93
CA GLN A 285 20.97 -1.18 -13.78
C GLN A 285 21.84 -2.38 -13.36
N ALA A 286 23.12 -2.15 -13.06
CA ALA A 286 24.00 -3.20 -12.56
C ALA A 286 23.50 -3.77 -11.24
N GLU A 287 23.01 -2.94 -10.31
CA GLU A 287 22.41 -3.40 -9.05
C GLU A 287 21.11 -4.20 -9.26
N LEU A 288 20.25 -3.77 -10.21
CA LEU A 288 18.97 -4.44 -10.49
C LEU A 288 19.14 -5.80 -11.17
N HIS A 289 20.23 -5.99 -11.91
CA HIS A 289 20.49 -7.19 -12.71
C HIS A 289 21.69 -8.01 -12.19
N ASP A 290 22.17 -7.71 -10.99
CA ASP A 290 23.19 -8.50 -10.33
C ASP A 290 22.66 -9.91 -10.09
N THR A 291 23.36 -10.90 -10.62
CA THR A 291 22.96 -12.31 -10.50
C THR A 291 23.48 -12.94 -9.22
N GLU A 292 24.37 -12.30 -8.47
CA GLU A 292 24.92 -12.80 -7.21
C GLU A 292 24.32 -12.09 -5.99
N ARG A 293 23.75 -10.90 -6.19
CA ARG A 293 23.19 -10.06 -5.12
C ARG A 293 21.76 -9.67 -5.39
N LEU A 294 20.93 -9.71 -4.34
CA LEU A 294 19.56 -9.23 -4.44
C LEU A 294 19.53 -7.69 -4.55
N PRO A 295 18.64 -7.13 -5.39
CA PRO A 295 18.48 -5.69 -5.50
C PRO A 295 17.92 -5.12 -4.19
N ASN A 296 18.21 -3.87 -3.85
CA ASN A 296 17.71 -3.26 -2.61
C ASN A 296 16.19 -3.46 -2.40
N ILE A 297 15.80 -4.00 -1.24
CA ILE A 297 14.41 -4.34 -0.90
C ILE A 297 13.45 -3.14 -1.00
N LYS A 298 13.95 -1.92 -0.76
CA LYS A 298 13.14 -0.69 -0.86
C LYS A 298 12.80 -0.32 -2.30
N LEU A 299 13.59 -0.78 -3.28
CA LEU A 299 13.34 -0.53 -4.70
C LEU A 299 12.28 -1.46 -5.27
N PHE A 300 12.15 -2.67 -4.72
CA PHE A 300 11.25 -3.70 -5.24
C PHE A 300 9.80 -3.23 -5.47
N PRO A 301 9.09 -2.60 -4.50
CA PRO A 301 7.73 -2.12 -4.74
C PRO A 301 7.67 -1.00 -5.81
N LEU A 302 8.67 -0.11 -5.85
CA LEU A 302 8.73 0.99 -6.82
C LEU A 302 8.94 0.48 -8.24
N VAL A 303 9.84 -0.48 -8.42
CA VAL A 303 10.09 -1.13 -9.71
C VAL A 303 8.84 -1.89 -10.16
N SER A 304 8.16 -2.58 -9.24
CA SER A 304 6.92 -3.30 -9.55
C SER A 304 5.81 -2.36 -10.01
N GLU A 305 5.59 -1.25 -9.29
CA GLU A 305 4.62 -0.23 -9.65
C GLU A 305 4.94 0.40 -11.01
N ALA A 306 6.19 0.77 -11.25
CA ALA A 306 6.64 1.34 -12.52
C ALA A 306 6.42 0.38 -13.70
N MET A 307 6.75 -0.91 -13.55
CA MET A 307 6.52 -1.92 -14.60
C MET A 307 5.04 -2.13 -14.89
N ASN A 308 4.20 -2.16 -13.85
CA ASN A 308 2.75 -2.31 -14.03
C ASN A 308 2.14 -1.11 -14.76
N LEU A 309 2.52 0.12 -14.40
CA LEU A 309 2.07 1.33 -15.10
C LEU A 309 2.52 1.35 -16.56
N LEU A 310 3.77 0.98 -16.84
CA LEU A 310 4.26 0.89 -18.22
C LEU A 310 3.49 -0.15 -19.05
N ALA A 311 3.17 -1.30 -18.45
CA ALA A 311 2.38 -2.33 -19.11
C ALA A 311 0.93 -1.88 -19.33
N GLU A 312 0.31 -1.20 -18.37
CA GLU A 312 -1.03 -0.62 -18.51
C GLU A 312 -1.07 0.40 -19.66
N ILE A 313 -0.12 1.35 -19.68
CA ILE A 313 -0.01 2.35 -20.75
C ILE A 313 0.20 1.66 -22.11
N ARG A 314 1.08 0.65 -22.18
CA ARG A 314 1.28 -0.15 -23.40
C ARG A 314 -0.04 -0.74 -23.88
N LEU A 315 -0.81 -1.40 -23.01
CA LEU A 315 -2.11 -1.97 -23.36
C LEU A 315 -3.13 -0.90 -23.80
N ILE A 316 -3.02 0.35 -23.36
CA ILE A 316 -3.91 1.43 -23.80
C ILE A 316 -3.58 1.88 -25.23
N ILE A 317 -2.29 2.05 -25.54
CA ILE A 317 -1.84 2.66 -26.80
C ILE A 317 -1.59 1.66 -27.93
N GLU A 318 -1.34 0.40 -27.62
CA GLU A 318 -1.03 -0.63 -28.61
C GLU A 318 -2.28 -1.05 -29.39
N PRO A 319 -2.24 -1.11 -30.74
CA PRO A 319 -3.36 -1.58 -31.53
C PRO A 319 -3.75 -3.01 -31.15
N ARG A 320 -5.05 -3.23 -30.92
CA ARG A 320 -5.58 -4.50 -30.39
C ARG A 320 -5.23 -5.71 -31.24
N GLN A 321 -5.19 -5.56 -32.56
CA GLN A 321 -4.80 -6.60 -33.50
C GLN A 321 -3.32 -6.99 -33.38
N MET A 322 -2.44 -6.08 -32.95
CA MET A 322 -1.02 -6.38 -32.72
C MET A 322 -0.84 -7.15 -31.41
N ILE A 323 -1.55 -6.74 -30.35
CA ILE A 323 -1.61 -7.53 -29.10
C ILE A 323 -2.06 -8.96 -29.40
N LEU A 324 -3.12 -9.13 -30.20
CA LEU A 324 -3.60 -10.45 -30.61
C LEU A 324 -2.53 -11.24 -31.40
N ALA A 325 -1.83 -10.58 -32.32
CA ALA A 325 -0.76 -11.18 -33.12
C ALA A 325 0.43 -11.66 -32.29
N ASP A 326 0.85 -10.86 -31.30
CA ASP A 326 1.89 -11.26 -30.35
C ASP A 326 1.54 -12.58 -29.66
N HIS A 327 0.27 -12.76 -29.28
CA HIS A 327 -0.17 -13.98 -28.59
C HIS A 327 -0.21 -15.23 -29.48
N PHE A 328 -0.80 -15.15 -30.69
CA PHE A 328 -0.84 -16.35 -31.55
C PHE A 328 0.51 -16.67 -32.21
N MET A 329 1.44 -15.70 -32.28
CA MET A 329 2.81 -15.93 -32.76
C MET A 329 3.81 -16.23 -31.63
N ALA A 330 3.40 -16.14 -30.35
CA ALA A 330 4.29 -16.29 -29.20
C ALA A 330 5.08 -17.61 -29.18
N TYR A 331 4.55 -18.68 -29.79
CA TYR A 331 5.27 -19.95 -29.89
C TYR A 331 6.62 -19.86 -30.61
N MET A 332 6.74 -18.93 -31.56
CA MET A 332 8.00 -18.70 -32.27
C MET A 332 9.08 -18.19 -31.32
N ASN A 333 8.72 -17.38 -30.32
CA ASN A 333 9.66 -16.90 -29.31
C ASN A 333 10.22 -18.06 -28.48
N THR A 334 9.35 -18.98 -28.04
CA THR A 334 9.76 -20.17 -27.29
C THR A 334 10.70 -21.05 -28.11
N LYS A 335 10.36 -21.36 -29.36
CA LYS A 335 11.18 -22.23 -30.21
C LYS A 335 12.47 -21.57 -30.70
N ALA A 336 12.48 -20.25 -30.90
CA ALA A 336 13.71 -19.51 -31.16
C ALA A 336 14.69 -19.64 -29.98
N LEU A 337 14.19 -19.54 -28.74
CA LEU A 337 15.02 -19.67 -27.54
C LEU A 337 15.58 -21.09 -27.39
N CYS A 338 14.77 -22.12 -27.68
CA CYS A 338 15.23 -23.51 -27.73
C CYS A 338 16.36 -23.69 -28.75
N ALA A 339 16.19 -23.17 -29.97
CA ALA A 339 17.21 -23.27 -31.02
C ALA A 339 18.53 -22.62 -30.62
N ALA A 340 18.50 -21.44 -29.98
CA ALA A 340 19.74 -20.79 -29.50
C ALA A 340 20.47 -21.62 -28.44
N ILE A 341 19.72 -22.33 -27.58
CA ILE A 341 20.28 -23.20 -26.55
C ILE A 341 20.81 -24.50 -27.13
N GLU A 342 20.10 -25.13 -28.06
CA GLU A 342 20.54 -26.36 -28.73
C GLU A 342 21.81 -26.13 -29.56
N LEU A 343 21.91 -24.96 -30.21
CA LEU A 343 23.08 -24.52 -30.97
C LEU A 343 24.19 -23.92 -30.08
N ASN A 344 24.02 -23.95 -28.77
CA ASN A 344 25.00 -23.51 -27.77
C ASN A 344 25.44 -22.04 -27.92
N ILE A 345 24.57 -21.18 -28.44
CA ILE A 345 24.88 -19.78 -28.78
C ILE A 345 25.35 -18.95 -27.56
N PRO A 346 24.73 -19.01 -26.37
CA PRO A 346 25.21 -18.27 -25.21
C PRO A 346 26.67 -18.61 -24.87
N ASP A 347 27.02 -19.90 -24.88
CA ASP A 347 28.37 -20.35 -24.57
C ASP A 347 29.38 -19.96 -25.65
N ILE A 348 29.02 -20.03 -26.93
CA ILE A 348 29.86 -19.56 -28.04
C ILE A 348 30.15 -18.05 -27.92
N LEU A 349 29.16 -17.25 -27.51
CA LEU A 349 29.29 -15.80 -27.33
C LEU A 349 30.05 -15.40 -26.06
N ARG A 350 30.37 -16.35 -25.19
CA ARG A 350 31.22 -16.12 -24.01
C ARG A 350 32.62 -15.63 -24.39
N ASP A 351 33.13 -16.11 -25.52
CA ASP A 351 34.45 -15.76 -26.05
C ASP A 351 34.47 -14.42 -26.81
N GLY A 352 33.40 -13.64 -26.74
CA GLY A 352 33.28 -12.33 -27.34
C GLY A 352 32.22 -12.25 -28.45
N ALA A 353 31.99 -11.03 -28.93
CA ALA A 353 30.99 -10.76 -29.95
C ALA A 353 31.31 -11.45 -31.28
N LYS A 354 30.28 -11.96 -31.97
CA LYS A 354 30.43 -12.71 -33.23
C LYS A 354 29.42 -12.31 -34.28
N THR A 355 29.83 -12.34 -35.53
CA THR A 355 28.93 -12.20 -36.69
C THR A 355 28.02 -13.43 -36.81
N PRO A 356 26.89 -13.33 -37.54
CA PRO A 356 26.03 -14.48 -37.79
C PRO A 356 26.76 -15.68 -38.43
N GLN A 357 27.72 -15.41 -39.33
CA GLN A 357 28.49 -16.45 -40.00
C GLN A 357 29.41 -17.20 -39.02
N GLU A 358 30.09 -16.48 -38.13
CA GLU A 358 30.95 -17.09 -37.12
C GLU A 358 30.14 -17.91 -36.11
N LEU A 359 28.96 -17.40 -35.70
CA LEU A 359 28.04 -18.15 -34.86
C LEU A 359 27.54 -19.43 -35.53
N ALA A 360 27.20 -19.34 -36.82
CA ALA A 360 26.74 -20.48 -37.58
C ALA A 360 27.82 -21.56 -37.72
N VAL A 361 29.07 -21.17 -37.99
CA VAL A 361 30.20 -22.10 -38.04
C VAL A 361 30.44 -22.75 -36.67
N ALA A 362 30.49 -21.96 -35.60
CA ALA A 362 30.76 -22.46 -34.25
C ALA A 362 29.63 -23.37 -33.70
N GLY A 363 28.37 -23.02 -34.00
CA GLY A 363 27.18 -23.78 -33.58
C GLY A 363 26.75 -24.89 -34.55
N ASN A 364 27.51 -25.15 -35.61
CA ASN A 364 27.14 -26.07 -36.69
C ASN A 364 25.72 -25.81 -37.26
N ALA A 365 25.40 -24.54 -37.47
CA ALA A 365 24.11 -24.07 -37.95
C ALA A 365 24.19 -23.55 -39.39
N ARG A 366 23.03 -23.39 -40.02
CA ARG A 366 22.90 -22.64 -41.26
C ARG A 366 22.76 -21.15 -40.96
N THR A 367 23.64 -20.33 -41.53
CA THR A 367 23.65 -18.87 -41.30
C THR A 367 22.31 -18.20 -41.59
N ASP A 368 21.69 -18.51 -42.74
CA ASP A 368 20.40 -17.91 -43.16
C ASP A 368 19.27 -18.14 -42.15
N ARG A 369 19.30 -19.28 -41.46
CA ARG A 369 18.28 -19.65 -40.47
C ARG A 369 18.62 -19.12 -39.09
N LEU A 370 19.89 -19.19 -38.70
CA LEU A 370 20.35 -18.66 -37.42
C LEU A 370 20.13 -17.14 -37.35
N GLU A 371 20.30 -16.41 -38.44
CA GLU A 371 19.99 -14.98 -38.50
C GLU A 371 18.53 -14.66 -38.17
N GLN A 372 17.57 -15.48 -38.64
CA GLN A 372 16.15 -15.28 -38.33
C GLN A 372 15.88 -15.50 -36.83
N VAL A 373 16.48 -16.54 -36.25
CA VAL A 373 16.40 -16.85 -34.82
C VAL A 373 17.00 -15.72 -33.99
N MET A 374 18.25 -15.34 -34.28
CA MET A 374 18.95 -14.31 -33.53
C MET A 374 18.26 -12.95 -33.65
N ARG A 375 17.68 -12.63 -34.81
CA ARG A 375 16.88 -11.41 -35.00
C ARG A 375 15.71 -11.33 -34.03
N THR A 376 14.96 -12.41 -33.89
CA THR A 376 13.85 -12.47 -32.94
C THR A 376 14.36 -12.31 -31.50
N LEU A 377 15.42 -13.05 -31.13
CA LEU A 377 15.91 -13.08 -29.75
C LEU A 377 16.53 -11.75 -29.30
N TYR A 378 17.28 -11.03 -30.15
CA TYR A 378 17.81 -9.73 -29.74
C TYR A 378 16.71 -8.66 -29.61
N ASN A 379 15.70 -8.67 -30.50
CA ASN A 379 14.57 -7.72 -30.40
C ASN A 379 13.69 -8.02 -29.18
N ASN A 380 13.69 -9.27 -28.70
CA ASN A 380 13.04 -9.67 -27.45
C ASN A 380 13.92 -9.43 -26.20
N GLY A 381 15.10 -8.82 -26.36
CA GLY A 381 16.00 -8.47 -25.26
C GLY A 381 16.86 -9.62 -24.73
N ILE A 382 16.89 -10.78 -25.38
CA ILE A 382 17.69 -11.93 -24.94
C ILE A 382 19.17 -11.76 -25.27
N PHE A 383 19.51 -11.18 -26.42
CA PHE A 383 20.90 -10.86 -26.82
C PHE A 383 21.02 -9.38 -27.18
N SER A 384 22.25 -8.89 -27.27
CA SER A 384 22.54 -7.58 -27.86
C SER A 384 23.10 -7.74 -29.27
N PHE A 385 22.81 -6.76 -30.13
CA PHE A 385 23.32 -6.68 -31.50
C PHE A 385 23.91 -5.30 -31.75
N ASP A 386 25.15 -5.25 -32.22
CA ASP A 386 25.77 -4.01 -32.68
C ASP A 386 25.67 -3.92 -34.20
N ALA A 387 24.89 -2.94 -34.68
CA ALA A 387 24.67 -2.71 -36.10
C ALA A 387 25.92 -2.19 -36.83
N GLN A 388 26.90 -1.59 -36.14
CA GLN A 388 28.12 -1.10 -36.76
C GLN A 388 29.07 -2.24 -37.12
N SER A 389 29.30 -3.14 -36.16
CA SER A 389 30.14 -4.32 -36.38
C SER A 389 29.38 -5.50 -37.00
N GLY A 390 28.05 -5.49 -36.97
CA GLY A 390 27.21 -6.61 -37.41
C GLY A 390 27.33 -7.83 -36.50
N THR A 391 27.63 -7.64 -35.22
CA THR A 391 27.92 -8.72 -34.27
C THR A 391 26.86 -8.84 -33.18
N TYR A 392 26.65 -10.08 -32.73
CA TYR A 392 25.86 -10.42 -31.55
C TYR A 392 26.77 -10.60 -30.34
N GLN A 393 26.24 -10.29 -29.15
CA GLN A 393 26.90 -10.51 -27.87
C GLN A 393 25.90 -10.92 -26.79
N ASN A 394 26.39 -11.62 -25.76
CA ASN A 394 25.60 -11.85 -24.55
C ASN A 394 25.30 -10.52 -23.83
N ASN A 395 24.12 -10.45 -23.22
CA ASN A 395 23.70 -9.39 -22.31
C ASN A 395 23.34 -10.01 -20.94
N THR A 396 22.85 -9.20 -20.00
CA THR A 396 22.49 -9.69 -18.66
C THR A 396 21.44 -10.80 -18.67
N THR A 397 20.54 -10.84 -19.67
CA THR A 397 19.53 -11.88 -19.82
C THR A 397 20.09 -13.16 -20.45
N SER A 398 20.86 -13.09 -21.55
CA SER A 398 21.45 -14.30 -22.18
C SER A 398 22.53 -14.95 -21.33
N THR A 399 23.23 -14.20 -20.47
CA THR A 399 24.20 -14.78 -19.52
C THR A 399 23.56 -15.80 -18.58
N LEU A 400 22.28 -15.65 -18.26
CA LEU A 400 21.52 -16.64 -17.46
C LEU A 400 21.35 -18.00 -18.17
N LEU A 401 21.62 -18.06 -19.48
CA LEU A 401 21.48 -19.26 -20.32
C LEU A 401 22.80 -20.00 -20.55
N LEU A 402 23.92 -19.50 -20.01
CA LEU A 402 25.20 -20.22 -20.06
C LEU A 402 25.06 -21.60 -19.42
N SER A 403 25.72 -22.61 -20.00
CA SER A 403 25.65 -24.01 -19.54
C SER A 403 26.02 -24.20 -18.06
N ASP A 404 26.97 -23.41 -17.57
CA ASP A 404 27.54 -23.44 -16.23
C ASP A 404 27.04 -22.31 -15.32
N HIS A 405 26.05 -21.51 -15.77
CA HIS A 405 25.48 -20.45 -14.92
C HIS A 405 24.84 -21.07 -13.68
N TRP A 406 25.11 -20.52 -12.50
CA TRP A 406 24.70 -21.12 -11.22
C TRP A 406 23.17 -21.25 -11.06
N THR A 407 22.39 -20.36 -11.69
CA THR A 407 20.91 -20.43 -11.68
C THR A 407 20.31 -21.51 -12.56
N GLN A 408 21.09 -22.04 -13.52
CA GLN A 408 20.68 -23.17 -14.37
C GLN A 408 19.36 -22.94 -15.15
N TRP A 409 19.01 -21.68 -15.49
CA TRP A 409 17.77 -21.34 -16.21
C TRP A 409 17.69 -21.96 -17.61
N ARG A 410 18.84 -22.32 -18.21
CA ARG A 410 18.90 -23.07 -19.48
C ARG A 410 18.07 -24.37 -19.44
N ASN A 411 18.07 -25.10 -18.33
CA ASN A 411 17.33 -26.37 -18.21
C ASN A 411 15.81 -26.15 -18.29
N TRP A 412 15.32 -24.98 -17.85
CA TRP A 412 13.91 -24.61 -17.96
C TRP A 412 13.50 -24.40 -19.40
N VAL A 413 14.32 -23.75 -20.22
CA VAL A 413 13.99 -23.53 -21.63
C VAL A 413 13.86 -24.85 -22.38
N ASP A 414 14.77 -25.81 -22.13
CA ASP A 414 14.71 -27.11 -22.78
C ASP A 414 13.45 -27.90 -22.38
N LEU A 415 13.19 -28.07 -21.07
CA LEU A 415 12.03 -28.83 -20.60
C LEU A 415 10.69 -28.15 -20.92
N TYR A 416 10.59 -26.84 -20.67
CA TYR A 416 9.32 -26.13 -20.86
C TYR A 416 9.07 -25.79 -22.33
N GLY A 417 10.13 -25.56 -23.10
CA GLY A 417 10.05 -25.30 -24.52
C GLY A 417 9.73 -26.54 -25.34
N ASN A 418 9.90 -27.74 -24.79
CA ASN A 418 9.62 -29.01 -25.45
C ASN A 418 8.48 -29.79 -24.76
N GLU A 419 8.73 -30.53 -23.70
CA GLU A 419 7.75 -31.47 -23.13
C GLU A 419 6.50 -30.75 -22.57
N PHE A 420 6.65 -29.68 -21.78
CA PHE A 420 5.48 -28.92 -21.30
C PHE A 420 4.79 -28.15 -22.43
N TYR A 421 5.55 -27.72 -23.45
CA TYR A 421 4.99 -27.09 -24.64
C TYR A 421 4.04 -28.05 -25.37
N ASP A 422 4.41 -29.32 -25.48
CA ASP A 422 3.55 -30.35 -26.07
C ASP A 422 2.33 -30.61 -25.19
N MET A 423 2.51 -30.75 -23.87
CA MET A 423 1.38 -30.93 -22.93
C MET A 423 0.34 -29.81 -23.02
N ALA A 424 0.77 -28.56 -23.22
CA ALA A 424 -0.12 -27.42 -23.30
C ALA A 424 -1.10 -27.47 -24.49
N ARG A 425 -0.87 -28.32 -25.50
CA ARG A 425 -1.81 -28.52 -26.63
C ARG A 425 -3.18 -29.04 -26.18
N GLY A 426 -3.26 -29.73 -25.04
CA GLY A 426 -4.51 -30.26 -24.50
C GLY A 426 -5.41 -29.22 -23.81
N ILE A 427 -4.95 -27.98 -23.60
CA ILE A 427 -5.70 -26.96 -22.84
C ILE A 427 -7.11 -26.70 -23.41
N PRO A 428 -7.32 -26.49 -24.72
CA PRO A 428 -8.66 -26.19 -25.23
C PRO A 428 -9.67 -27.31 -24.96
N GLU A 429 -9.22 -28.57 -25.04
CA GLU A 429 -10.06 -29.74 -24.79
C GLU A 429 -10.35 -29.90 -23.29
N SER A 430 -9.36 -29.66 -22.42
CA SER A 430 -9.53 -29.76 -20.96
C SER A 430 -10.51 -28.72 -20.40
N CYS A 431 -10.75 -27.62 -21.11
CA CYS A 431 -11.71 -26.59 -20.69
C CYS A 431 -13.18 -26.95 -20.98
N LYS A 432 -13.46 -28.05 -21.69
CA LYS A 432 -14.84 -28.50 -21.94
C LYS A 432 -15.49 -28.98 -20.65
N LYS A 433 -16.82 -28.79 -20.55
CA LYS A 433 -17.60 -29.04 -19.31
C LYS A 433 -17.48 -30.48 -18.78
N ASP A 434 -17.31 -31.44 -19.68
CA ASP A 434 -17.25 -32.87 -19.43
C ASP A 434 -15.82 -33.45 -19.41
N ALA A 435 -14.80 -32.60 -19.57
CA ALA A 435 -13.41 -33.03 -19.52
C ALA A 435 -13.00 -33.43 -18.09
N THR A 436 -12.38 -34.60 -17.97
CA THR A 436 -11.84 -35.14 -16.70
C THR A 436 -10.33 -35.33 -16.71
N ARG A 437 -9.72 -35.41 -17.90
CA ARG A 437 -8.27 -35.54 -18.11
C ARG A 437 -7.59 -34.17 -18.09
N SER A 438 -6.35 -34.12 -17.59
CA SER A 438 -5.51 -32.93 -17.70
C SER A 438 -5.07 -32.68 -19.16
N PRO A 439 -4.63 -31.46 -19.52
CA PRO A 439 -4.03 -31.19 -20.83
C PRO A 439 -2.91 -32.16 -21.23
N ALA A 440 -2.03 -32.54 -20.29
CA ALA A 440 -0.98 -33.52 -20.55
C ALA A 440 -1.55 -34.88 -20.96
N GLN A 441 -2.52 -35.39 -20.17
CA GLN A 441 -3.20 -36.66 -20.42
C GLN A 441 -3.94 -36.66 -21.76
N ILE A 442 -4.55 -35.53 -22.12
CA ILE A 442 -5.22 -35.36 -23.41
C ILE A 442 -4.21 -35.38 -24.56
N ASN A 443 -3.13 -34.60 -24.47
CA ASN A 443 -2.15 -34.49 -25.56
C ASN A 443 -1.39 -35.81 -25.79
N PHE A 444 -1.03 -36.52 -24.71
CA PHE A 444 -0.32 -37.80 -24.80
C PHE A 444 -1.25 -39.01 -24.89
N ASP A 445 -2.57 -38.79 -24.91
CA ASP A 445 -3.61 -39.83 -24.90
C ASP A 445 -3.34 -40.95 -23.88
N THR A 446 -3.24 -40.57 -22.61
CA THR A 446 -2.92 -41.47 -21.50
C THR A 446 -3.77 -41.15 -20.27
N ASP A 447 -3.98 -42.16 -19.42
CA ASP A 447 -4.55 -41.99 -18.08
C ASP A 447 -3.46 -41.91 -17.00
N ASP A 448 -2.19 -42.07 -17.37
CA ASP A 448 -1.08 -41.98 -16.44
C ASP A 448 -0.94 -40.56 -15.87
N SER A 449 -0.48 -40.46 -14.63
CA SER A 449 -0.04 -39.18 -14.07
C SER A 449 1.22 -38.70 -14.80
N MET A 450 1.47 -37.39 -14.80
CA MET A 450 2.69 -36.82 -15.38
C MET A 450 3.95 -37.55 -14.85
N PHE A 451 4.06 -37.75 -13.54
CA PHE A 451 5.23 -38.40 -12.94
C PHE A 451 5.43 -39.83 -13.42
N LYS A 452 4.34 -40.60 -13.57
CA LYS A 452 4.43 -41.95 -14.15
C LYS A 452 4.86 -41.89 -15.61
N TYR A 453 4.20 -41.03 -16.40
CA TYR A 453 4.52 -40.87 -17.82
C TYR A 453 5.98 -40.46 -18.04
N PHE A 454 6.48 -39.50 -17.27
CA PHE A 454 7.86 -39.00 -17.36
C PHE A 454 8.89 -40.07 -16.99
N ARG A 455 8.57 -40.91 -16.00
CA ARG A 455 9.46 -42.02 -15.62
C ARG A 455 9.53 -43.08 -16.71
N ASP A 456 8.39 -43.41 -17.33
CA ASP A 456 8.34 -44.42 -18.38
C ASP A 456 8.98 -43.96 -19.71
N HIS A 457 9.25 -42.65 -19.85
CA HIS A 457 9.90 -42.02 -21.01
C HIS A 457 11.30 -41.46 -20.70
N ASP A 458 11.89 -41.80 -19.55
CA ASP A 458 13.21 -41.33 -19.12
C ASP A 458 13.37 -39.80 -19.03
N TRP A 459 12.28 -39.07 -18.78
CA TRP A 459 12.27 -37.61 -18.60
C TRP A 459 12.42 -37.16 -17.14
N THR A 460 12.27 -38.08 -16.17
CA THR A 460 12.43 -37.77 -14.74
C THR A 460 13.77 -37.09 -14.40
N PRO A 461 14.94 -37.54 -14.92
CA PRO A 461 16.21 -36.85 -14.65
C PRO A 461 16.21 -35.40 -15.14
N LYS A 462 15.61 -35.14 -16.31
CA LYS A 462 15.48 -33.80 -16.89
C LYS A 462 14.59 -32.91 -16.00
N LEU A 463 13.45 -33.42 -15.55
CA LEU A 463 12.57 -32.74 -14.60
C LEU A 463 13.30 -32.39 -13.29
N HIS A 464 13.96 -33.37 -12.66
CA HIS A 464 14.67 -33.16 -11.39
C HIS A 464 15.79 -32.12 -11.54
N LYS A 465 16.56 -32.16 -12.63
CA LYS A 465 17.60 -31.17 -12.92
C LYS A 465 17.03 -29.76 -13.06
N THR A 466 15.93 -29.61 -13.80
CA THR A 466 15.26 -28.32 -14.00
C THR A 466 14.72 -27.74 -12.69
N LEU A 467 13.99 -28.54 -11.91
CA LEU A 467 13.42 -28.11 -10.63
C LEU A 467 14.50 -27.76 -9.61
N SER A 468 15.59 -28.55 -9.54
CA SER A 468 16.73 -28.26 -8.65
C SER A 468 17.43 -26.94 -8.98
N GLY A 469 17.60 -26.65 -10.28
CA GLY A 469 18.12 -25.36 -10.75
C GLY A 469 17.23 -24.19 -10.35
N GLY A 470 15.92 -24.33 -10.55
CA GLY A 470 14.94 -23.29 -10.17
C GLY A 470 14.86 -23.06 -8.66
N ALA A 471 14.99 -24.11 -7.85
CA ALA A 471 15.07 -24.00 -6.39
C ALA A 471 16.32 -23.25 -5.95
N THR A 472 17.47 -23.52 -6.58
CA THR A 472 18.74 -22.84 -6.31
C THR A 472 18.65 -21.35 -6.67
N ALA A 473 18.13 -21.04 -7.87
CA ALA A 473 18.03 -19.68 -8.37
C ALA A 473 17.16 -18.76 -7.52
N GLN A 474 16.13 -19.30 -6.86
CA GLN A 474 15.16 -18.54 -6.06
C GLN A 474 15.51 -18.51 -4.56
N ALA A 475 16.43 -19.38 -4.11
CA ALA A 475 16.81 -19.48 -2.71
C ALA A 475 17.27 -18.15 -2.09
N PRO A 476 18.09 -17.29 -2.74
CA PRO A 476 18.53 -16.04 -2.12
C PRO A 476 17.37 -15.16 -1.62
N GLY A 477 16.33 -14.98 -2.44
CA GLY A 477 15.14 -14.20 -2.07
C GLY A 477 14.35 -14.83 -0.93
N ILE A 478 14.13 -16.15 -1.01
CA ILE A 478 13.41 -16.91 0.02
C ILE A 478 14.10 -16.78 1.39
N LEU A 479 15.42 -16.87 1.42
CA LEU A 479 16.21 -16.82 2.65
C LEU A 479 16.35 -15.42 3.23
N ALA A 480 16.27 -14.38 2.39
CA ALA A 480 16.50 -12.99 2.79
C ALA A 480 15.24 -12.22 3.18
N ASP A 481 14.09 -12.52 2.56
CA ASP A 481 12.90 -11.66 2.62
C ASP A 481 11.81 -12.15 3.60
N TYR A 482 11.87 -13.41 4.04
CA TYR A 482 11.06 -13.89 5.17
C TYR A 482 11.90 -13.85 6.47
N PRO A 483 11.32 -13.44 7.62
CA PRO A 483 12.04 -13.30 8.89
C PRO A 483 12.32 -14.64 9.58
N TRP A 484 13.19 -15.46 8.97
CA TRP A 484 13.58 -16.78 9.47
C TRP A 484 14.26 -16.74 10.85
N GLU A 485 14.83 -15.59 11.23
CA GLU A 485 15.39 -15.36 12.57
C GLU A 485 14.36 -15.52 13.69
N GLU A 486 13.07 -15.27 13.45
CA GLU A 486 11.99 -15.46 14.43
C GLU A 486 11.81 -16.94 14.82
N VAL A 487 12.25 -17.86 13.96
CA VAL A 487 12.11 -19.31 14.14
C VAL A 487 13.46 -20.05 14.22
N ALA A 488 14.58 -19.32 14.16
CA ALA A 488 15.93 -19.89 14.13
C ALA A 488 16.33 -20.66 15.40
N GLY A 489 15.60 -20.53 16.51
CA GLY A 489 15.79 -21.33 17.72
C GLY A 489 15.02 -22.65 17.76
N SER A 490 14.22 -22.94 16.71
CA SER A 490 13.31 -24.10 16.66
C SER A 490 13.79 -25.16 15.69
N THR A 491 13.12 -26.32 15.70
CA THR A 491 13.24 -27.31 14.63
C THR A 491 12.21 -26.97 13.55
N ILE A 492 12.64 -26.76 12.31
CA ILE A 492 11.74 -26.54 11.17
C ILE A 492 11.58 -27.86 10.43
N MET A 493 10.33 -28.28 10.23
CA MET A 493 10.01 -29.46 9.42
C MET A 493 9.55 -29.02 8.03
N ASP A 494 10.30 -29.40 7.02
CA ASP A 494 9.99 -29.20 5.61
C ASP A 494 9.12 -30.37 5.11
N ILE A 495 7.83 -30.11 4.90
CA ILE A 495 6.85 -31.09 4.43
C ILE A 495 6.91 -31.11 2.91
N GLY A 496 7.15 -32.29 2.33
CA GLY A 496 7.43 -32.39 0.88
C GLY A 496 8.78 -31.75 0.53
N GLY A 497 9.76 -31.83 1.43
CA GLY A 497 11.05 -31.14 1.30
C GLY A 497 11.95 -31.67 0.18
N GLY A 498 11.52 -32.71 -0.56
CA GLY A 498 12.29 -33.35 -1.60
C GLY A 498 13.67 -33.80 -1.12
N GLY A 499 14.69 -33.56 -1.93
CA GLY A 499 16.09 -33.84 -1.57
C GLY A 499 16.68 -32.94 -0.48
N GLY A 500 15.94 -31.98 0.08
CA GLY A 500 16.35 -31.16 1.22
C GLY A 500 17.07 -29.84 0.92
N GLY A 501 17.03 -29.35 -0.32
CA GLY A 501 17.76 -28.13 -0.72
C GLY A 501 17.32 -26.85 0.02
N LEU A 502 16.01 -26.70 0.32
CA LEU A 502 15.49 -25.56 1.08
C LEU A 502 15.99 -25.61 2.52
N ILE A 503 15.74 -26.71 3.23
CA ILE A 503 16.17 -26.85 4.62
C ILE A 503 17.69 -26.73 4.76
N ALA A 504 18.48 -27.34 3.87
CA ALA A 504 19.94 -27.20 3.90
C ALA A 504 20.39 -25.74 3.81
N SER A 505 19.74 -24.94 2.95
CA SER A 505 20.05 -23.52 2.78
C SER A 505 19.69 -22.71 4.04
N LEU A 506 18.55 -22.99 4.67
CA LEU A 506 18.16 -22.37 5.94
C LEU A 506 19.14 -22.71 7.07
N LEU A 507 19.55 -23.97 7.18
CA LEU A 507 20.50 -24.44 8.19
C LEU A 507 21.89 -23.81 8.01
N ARG A 508 22.32 -23.60 6.76
CA ARG A 508 23.59 -22.90 6.46
C ARG A 508 23.57 -21.46 6.96
N GLN A 509 22.45 -20.75 6.81
CA GLN A 509 22.30 -19.36 7.23
C GLN A 509 22.04 -19.21 8.74
N HIS A 510 21.27 -20.12 9.34
CA HIS A 510 20.84 -20.05 10.74
C HIS A 510 21.44 -21.22 11.54
N LYS A 511 22.64 -21.03 12.09
CA LYS A 511 23.39 -22.09 12.77
C LYS A 511 22.72 -22.70 14.01
N THR A 512 21.79 -21.98 14.64
CA THR A 512 21.02 -22.47 15.79
C THR A 512 19.79 -23.28 15.38
N MET A 513 19.39 -23.21 14.10
CA MET A 513 18.21 -23.87 13.59
C MET A 513 18.49 -25.36 13.41
N LYS A 514 17.49 -26.19 13.71
CA LYS A 514 17.49 -27.62 13.40
C LYS A 514 16.50 -27.93 12.29
N GLY A 515 16.82 -28.94 11.48
CA GLY A 515 15.99 -29.34 10.35
C GLY A 515 15.29 -30.68 10.60
N ALA A 516 14.15 -30.86 9.94
CA ALA A 516 13.51 -32.13 9.70
C ALA A 516 12.85 -32.11 8.31
N ILE A 517 12.71 -33.27 7.69
CA ILE A 517 12.04 -33.44 6.39
C ILE A 517 10.98 -34.52 6.54
N LEU A 518 9.79 -34.29 6.00
CA LEU A 518 8.79 -35.32 5.78
C LEU A 518 8.60 -35.55 4.28
N GLU A 519 8.82 -36.79 3.82
CA GLU A 519 8.70 -37.18 2.42
C GLU A 519 8.31 -38.66 2.26
N VAL A 520 7.91 -39.04 1.05
CA VAL A 520 7.62 -40.43 0.69
C VAL A 520 8.89 -41.30 0.67
N PRO A 521 8.78 -42.64 0.82
CA PRO A 521 9.95 -43.51 1.03
C PRO A 521 11.09 -43.32 0.03
N SER A 522 10.79 -43.32 -1.27
CA SER A 522 11.79 -43.21 -2.33
C SER A 522 12.54 -41.87 -2.35
N VAL A 523 11.93 -40.81 -1.82
CA VAL A 523 12.52 -39.46 -1.78
C VAL A 523 13.34 -39.26 -0.51
N ILE A 524 12.91 -39.84 0.62
CA ILE A 524 13.70 -39.82 1.86
C ILE A 524 15.03 -40.55 1.71
N GLU A 525 15.10 -41.65 0.94
CA GLU A 525 16.38 -42.30 0.63
C GLU A 525 17.36 -41.32 -0.04
N GLN A 526 16.88 -40.55 -1.02
CA GLN A 526 17.68 -39.51 -1.68
C GLN A 526 18.08 -38.38 -0.72
N ALA A 527 17.17 -37.93 0.15
CA ALA A 527 17.49 -36.92 1.16
C ALA A 527 18.57 -37.45 2.13
N TRP A 528 18.47 -38.71 2.54
CA TRP A 528 19.47 -39.35 3.39
C TRP A 528 20.84 -39.36 2.74
N ASP A 529 20.93 -39.74 1.46
CA ASP A 529 22.20 -39.70 0.72
C ASP A 529 22.77 -38.28 0.64
N ASN A 530 21.92 -37.28 0.42
CA ASN A 530 22.37 -35.90 0.34
C ASN A 530 22.94 -35.36 1.66
N PHE A 531 22.40 -35.75 2.83
CA PHE A 531 22.87 -35.27 4.13
C PHE A 531 23.92 -36.18 4.79
N HIS A 532 23.81 -37.50 4.65
CA HIS A 532 24.54 -38.45 5.51
C HIS A 532 25.47 -39.40 4.77
N ALA A 533 25.33 -39.60 3.45
CA ALA A 533 26.28 -40.42 2.71
C ALA A 533 27.66 -39.72 2.59
N PRO A 534 28.76 -40.47 2.50
CA PRO A 534 30.09 -39.89 2.25
C PRO A 534 30.09 -39.06 0.96
N GLY A 535 30.37 -37.76 1.08
CA GLY A 535 30.35 -36.83 -0.06
C GLY A 535 28.96 -36.33 -0.47
N GLY A 536 27.94 -36.53 0.37
CA GLY A 536 26.60 -35.98 0.16
C GLY A 536 26.58 -34.45 0.01
N GLN A 537 25.70 -33.94 -0.84
CA GLN A 537 25.63 -32.52 -1.22
C GLN A 537 25.43 -31.54 -0.04
N TYR A 538 24.82 -32.01 1.05
CA TYR A 538 24.47 -31.22 2.24
C TYR A 538 25.13 -31.76 3.51
N SER A 539 26.22 -32.53 3.38
CA SER A 539 26.95 -33.11 4.52
C SER A 539 27.48 -32.05 5.49
N ASP A 540 27.69 -30.82 5.02
CA ASP A 540 28.16 -29.68 5.81
C ASP A 540 27.18 -29.23 6.90
N VAL A 541 25.89 -29.54 6.76
CA VAL A 541 24.83 -29.19 7.74
C VAL A 541 24.16 -30.42 8.36
N ALA A 542 24.65 -31.63 8.09
CA ALA A 542 24.09 -32.89 8.60
C ALA A 542 23.95 -32.93 10.13
N ILE A 543 24.83 -32.25 10.87
CA ILE A 543 24.77 -32.15 12.34
C ILE A 543 23.50 -31.45 12.85
N GLN A 544 22.88 -30.58 12.02
CA GLN A 544 21.66 -29.84 12.35
C GLN A 544 20.38 -30.62 11.99
N ILE A 545 20.49 -31.74 11.26
CA ILE A 545 19.38 -32.60 10.86
C ILE A 545 19.81 -34.07 11.01
N PRO A 546 19.67 -34.66 12.21
CA PRO A 546 20.10 -36.03 12.43
C PRO A 546 19.20 -37.02 11.66
N PRO A 547 19.66 -38.26 11.38
CA PRO A 547 18.93 -39.21 10.54
C PRO A 547 17.48 -39.48 10.97
N GLU A 548 17.18 -39.44 12.27
CA GLU A 548 15.83 -39.60 12.82
C GLU A 548 14.86 -38.45 12.44
N ASN A 549 15.39 -37.32 11.99
CA ASN A 549 14.61 -36.18 11.50
C ASN A 549 14.31 -36.26 9.99
N LEU A 550 14.78 -37.31 9.30
CA LEU A 550 14.35 -37.66 7.95
C LEU A 550 13.19 -38.65 8.05
N VAL A 551 11.97 -38.11 8.04
CA VAL A 551 10.76 -38.85 8.34
C VAL A 551 10.09 -39.33 7.07
N VAL A 552 9.95 -40.65 6.95
CA VAL A 552 9.10 -41.27 5.94
C VAL A 552 7.64 -41.06 6.33
N GLY A 553 6.84 -40.44 5.47
CA GLY A 553 5.44 -40.18 5.75
C GLY A 553 4.63 -39.69 4.57
N ASN A 554 3.31 -39.68 4.75
CA ASN A 554 2.35 -39.13 3.82
C ASN A 554 1.51 -38.09 4.57
N PHE A 555 1.58 -36.83 4.12
CA PHE A 555 0.89 -35.72 4.78
C PHE A 555 -0.64 -35.82 4.75
N PHE A 556 -1.23 -36.73 3.96
CA PHE A 556 -2.66 -37.02 3.99
C PHE A 556 -3.06 -37.88 5.19
N ASP A 557 -2.14 -38.72 5.68
CA ASP A 557 -2.41 -39.68 6.74
C ASP A 557 -2.06 -39.10 8.13
N GLY A 558 -1.02 -38.27 8.19
CA GLY A 558 -0.59 -37.60 9.42
C GLY A 558 0.79 -36.97 9.30
N ILE A 559 1.11 -36.10 10.26
CA ILE A 559 2.38 -35.35 10.29
C ILE A 559 2.96 -35.42 11.71
N PRO A 560 4.27 -35.67 11.89
CA PRO A 560 4.88 -35.71 13.22
C PRO A 560 4.86 -34.35 13.88
N ALA A 561 4.67 -34.31 15.21
CA ALA A 561 4.50 -33.06 15.92
C ALA A 561 5.77 -32.18 15.92
N ASN A 562 5.62 -30.92 15.52
CA ASN A 562 6.69 -29.92 15.50
C ASN A 562 6.17 -28.49 15.76
N ASP A 563 7.07 -27.57 16.10
CA ASP A 563 6.74 -26.17 16.39
C ASP A 563 6.53 -25.37 15.10
N VAL A 564 7.38 -25.57 14.08
CA VAL A 564 7.35 -24.82 12.83
C VAL A 564 7.35 -25.78 11.65
N TYR A 565 6.39 -25.60 10.75
CA TYR A 565 6.36 -26.29 9.46
C TYR A 565 6.64 -25.31 8.34
N THR A 566 7.32 -25.80 7.31
CA THR A 566 7.39 -25.13 6.02
C THR A 566 7.05 -26.13 4.91
N MET A 567 6.60 -25.61 3.78
CA MET A 567 6.22 -26.39 2.61
C MET A 567 6.38 -25.51 1.39
N LYS A 568 7.01 -26.01 0.33
CA LYS A 568 7.29 -25.25 -0.88
C LYS A 568 6.80 -26.02 -2.09
N TRP A 569 5.90 -25.39 -2.86
CA TRP A 569 5.37 -25.98 -4.09
C TRP A 569 4.79 -27.38 -3.86
N CYS A 570 3.80 -27.47 -2.96
CA CYS A 570 3.13 -28.74 -2.68
C CYS A 570 1.61 -28.60 -2.66
N LEU A 571 1.04 -27.61 -1.94
CA LEU A 571 -0.40 -27.39 -1.89
C LEU A 571 -0.98 -26.96 -3.25
N HIS A 572 -0.17 -26.40 -4.14
CA HIS A 572 -0.61 -26.06 -5.50
C HIS A 572 -0.86 -27.27 -6.41
N ASP A 573 -0.35 -28.46 -6.06
CA ASP A 573 -0.62 -29.70 -6.80
C ASP A 573 -2.05 -30.22 -6.54
N TRP A 574 -2.72 -29.66 -5.53
CA TRP A 574 -3.95 -30.21 -4.97
C TRP A 574 -5.11 -29.22 -5.07
N ASP A 575 -6.31 -29.74 -5.26
CA ASP A 575 -7.55 -28.99 -5.11
C ASP A 575 -7.79 -28.55 -3.64
N ASP A 576 -8.86 -27.77 -3.42
CA ASP A 576 -9.16 -27.25 -2.08
C ASP A 576 -9.59 -28.36 -1.10
N ASP A 577 -10.19 -29.46 -1.56
CA ASP A 577 -10.59 -30.54 -0.66
C ASP A 577 -9.37 -31.25 -0.08
N LYS A 578 -8.39 -31.56 -0.94
CA LYS A 578 -7.12 -32.16 -0.55
C LYS A 578 -6.24 -31.20 0.24
N ALA A 579 -6.15 -29.93 -0.18
CA ALA A 579 -5.40 -28.92 0.57
C ALA A 579 -5.95 -28.72 1.99
N ARG A 580 -7.28 -28.83 2.19
CA ARG A 580 -7.89 -28.78 3.53
C ARG A 580 -7.47 -29.94 4.42
N ILE A 581 -7.34 -31.14 3.89
CA ILE A 581 -6.87 -32.30 4.65
C ILE A 581 -5.43 -32.06 5.12
N ILE A 582 -4.55 -31.63 4.22
CA ILE A 582 -3.14 -31.36 4.51
C ILE A 582 -3.03 -30.28 5.60
N LEU A 583 -3.67 -29.14 5.42
CA LEU A 583 -3.61 -28.04 6.38
C LEU A 583 -4.20 -28.38 7.76
N ARG A 584 -5.23 -29.24 7.82
CA ARG A 584 -5.76 -29.77 9.09
C ARG A 584 -4.78 -30.71 9.78
N ASN A 585 -4.12 -31.58 9.02
CA ASN A 585 -3.10 -32.48 9.58
C ASN A 585 -1.93 -31.68 10.14
N ILE A 586 -1.44 -30.67 9.40
CA ILE A 586 -0.41 -29.74 9.90
C ILE A 586 -0.91 -29.05 11.17
N ARG A 587 -2.17 -28.59 11.18
CA ARG A 587 -2.76 -27.85 12.30
C ARG A 587 -2.82 -28.66 13.58
N ILE A 588 -3.21 -29.92 13.49
CA ILE A 588 -3.38 -30.83 14.63
C ILE A 588 -1.99 -31.26 15.16
N SER A 589 -1.02 -31.43 14.27
CA SER A 589 0.35 -31.79 14.65
C SER A 589 1.18 -30.62 15.17
N LEU A 590 0.70 -29.39 15.08
CA LEU A 590 1.44 -28.21 15.54
C LEU A 590 1.55 -28.21 17.08
N ARG A 591 2.79 -28.19 17.59
CA ARG A 591 3.03 -27.98 19.02
C ARG A 591 2.59 -26.57 19.40
N ARG A 592 2.05 -26.43 20.62
CA ARG A 592 1.65 -25.13 21.16
C ARG A 592 2.87 -24.36 21.65
N SER A 593 3.24 -23.31 20.93
CA SER A 593 4.33 -22.42 21.26
C SER A 593 4.09 -21.02 20.68
N ALA A 594 4.77 -20.01 21.21
CA ALA A 594 4.69 -18.64 20.71
C ALA A 594 5.26 -18.49 19.28
N VAL A 595 6.13 -19.41 18.86
CA VAL A 595 6.70 -19.43 17.51
C VAL A 595 5.86 -20.22 16.50
N SER A 596 4.84 -20.93 16.96
CA SER A 596 4.14 -21.93 16.15
C SER A 596 3.47 -21.35 14.93
N ARG A 597 3.87 -21.82 13.75
CA ARG A 597 3.39 -21.33 12.45
C ARG A 597 3.65 -22.34 11.33
N CYS A 598 2.91 -22.19 10.24
CA CYS A 598 3.18 -22.86 8.97
C CYS A 598 3.57 -21.80 7.93
N ILE A 599 4.71 -21.99 7.26
CA ILE A 599 5.28 -21.07 6.26
C ILE A 599 5.17 -21.75 4.90
N ILE A 600 4.20 -21.32 4.10
CA ILE A 600 3.94 -21.90 2.78
C ILE A 600 4.61 -21.02 1.73
N LEU A 601 5.50 -21.62 0.93
CA LEU A 601 6.22 -20.97 -0.16
C LEU A 601 5.56 -21.33 -1.49
N GLU A 602 4.54 -20.55 -1.88
CA GLU A 602 3.76 -20.75 -3.10
C GLU A 602 3.47 -19.44 -3.82
N SER A 603 3.12 -19.52 -5.09
CA SER A 603 2.71 -18.35 -5.84
C SER A 603 1.33 -17.89 -5.35
N VAL A 604 1.14 -16.58 -5.34
CA VAL A 604 -0.14 -15.95 -5.00
C VAL A 604 -0.69 -15.34 -6.26
N LEU A 605 -1.85 -15.82 -6.70
CA LEU A 605 -2.44 -15.40 -7.95
C LEU A 605 -2.90 -13.95 -7.84
N ARG A 606 -2.33 -13.08 -8.68
CA ARG A 606 -2.57 -11.63 -8.69
C ARG A 606 -2.58 -11.08 -10.12
N ASP A 607 -3.24 -9.94 -10.27
CA ASP A 607 -3.26 -9.17 -11.52
C ASP A 607 -2.01 -8.30 -11.68
N GLY A 608 -1.79 -7.83 -12.90
CA GLY A 608 -0.64 -6.97 -13.24
C GLY A 608 0.46 -7.70 -14.00
N TYR A 609 1.35 -6.92 -14.60
CA TYR A 609 2.45 -7.42 -15.43
C TYR A 609 3.51 -8.14 -14.59
N THR A 610 3.82 -7.62 -13.41
CA THR A 610 4.83 -8.22 -12.53
C THR A 610 4.41 -9.56 -11.94
N GLU A 611 3.10 -9.79 -11.84
CA GLU A 611 2.50 -11.02 -11.31
C GLU A 611 2.26 -12.09 -12.40
N ARG A 612 2.71 -11.87 -13.65
CA ARG A 612 2.47 -12.81 -14.76
C ARG A 612 2.97 -14.23 -14.52
N MET A 613 4.03 -14.40 -13.73
CA MET A 613 4.59 -15.71 -13.44
C MET A 613 3.63 -16.58 -12.61
N SER A 614 2.83 -16.00 -11.71
CA SER A 614 1.84 -16.79 -10.96
C SER A 614 0.72 -17.31 -11.87
N ARG A 615 0.35 -16.56 -12.90
CA ARG A 615 -0.62 -17.01 -13.92
C ARG A 615 -0.07 -18.12 -14.82
N TYR A 616 1.21 -18.05 -15.17
CA TYR A 616 1.87 -19.14 -15.88
C TYR A 616 2.02 -20.39 -15.02
N ALA A 617 2.33 -20.23 -13.72
CA ALA A 617 2.37 -21.33 -12.77
C ALA A 617 0.99 -21.99 -12.64
N ASP A 618 -0.09 -21.21 -12.53
CA ASP A 618 -1.48 -21.72 -12.48
C ASP A 618 -1.83 -22.60 -13.68
N LEU A 619 -1.56 -22.10 -14.89
CA LEU A 619 -1.75 -22.88 -16.12
C LEU A 619 -0.88 -24.13 -16.15
N ASN A 620 0.37 -24.05 -15.69
CA ASN A 620 1.24 -25.22 -15.63
C ASN A 620 0.72 -26.27 -14.65
N MET A 621 0.17 -25.88 -13.50
CA MET A 621 -0.42 -26.82 -12.53
C MET A 621 -1.66 -27.50 -13.10
N MET A 622 -2.52 -26.73 -13.76
CA MET A 622 -3.66 -27.26 -14.50
C MET A 622 -3.21 -28.26 -15.59
N VAL A 623 -2.17 -27.90 -16.37
CA VAL A 623 -1.63 -28.71 -17.47
C VAL A 623 -0.99 -30.01 -16.96
N ALA A 624 -0.21 -29.92 -15.90
CA ALA A 624 0.65 -30.99 -15.41
C ALA A 624 -0.09 -32.02 -14.56
N VAL A 625 -0.78 -31.55 -13.52
CA VAL A 625 -1.25 -32.40 -12.41
C VAL A 625 -2.71 -32.14 -12.04
N GLY A 626 -3.39 -31.22 -12.74
CA GLY A 626 -4.76 -30.80 -12.40
C GLY A 626 -4.82 -29.93 -11.13
N GLY A 627 -3.68 -29.40 -10.70
CA GLY A 627 -3.55 -28.49 -9.57
C GLY A 627 -3.94 -27.05 -9.93
N LYS A 628 -3.72 -26.13 -8.99
CA LYS A 628 -3.99 -24.70 -9.17
C LYS A 628 -3.16 -23.82 -8.25
N GLU A 629 -2.90 -22.60 -8.69
CA GLU A 629 -2.48 -21.52 -7.81
C GLU A 629 -3.71 -20.85 -7.18
N ARG A 630 -3.53 -20.13 -6.07
CA ARG A 630 -4.64 -19.52 -5.31
C ARG A 630 -4.46 -18.02 -5.14
N ARG A 631 -5.56 -17.28 -5.21
CA ARG A 631 -5.60 -15.87 -4.84
C ARG A 631 -5.52 -15.70 -3.32
N GLU A 632 -5.20 -14.48 -2.88
CA GLU A 632 -5.11 -14.16 -1.45
C GLU A 632 -6.44 -14.38 -0.69
N ASP A 633 -7.59 -14.10 -1.29
CA ASP A 633 -8.91 -14.38 -0.71
C ASP A 633 -9.17 -15.88 -0.52
N GLU A 634 -8.71 -16.69 -1.47
CA GLU A 634 -8.83 -18.15 -1.41
C GLU A 634 -7.91 -18.75 -0.34
N TRP A 635 -6.68 -18.25 -0.23
CA TRP A 635 -5.77 -18.60 0.86
C TRP A 635 -6.34 -18.25 2.23
N LYS A 636 -6.93 -17.05 2.40
CA LYS A 636 -7.57 -16.64 3.65
C LYS A 636 -8.73 -17.57 4.02
N ARG A 637 -9.60 -17.88 3.06
CA ARG A 637 -10.72 -18.81 3.27
C ARG A 637 -10.21 -20.19 3.67
N LEU A 638 -9.24 -20.73 2.94
CA LEU A 638 -8.65 -22.04 3.21
C LEU A 638 -8.03 -22.10 4.61
N ALA A 639 -7.30 -21.06 5.03
CA ALA A 639 -6.74 -20.94 6.37
C ALA A 639 -7.84 -20.98 7.45
N VAL A 640 -8.89 -20.17 7.31
CA VAL A 640 -10.00 -20.11 8.29
C VAL A 640 -10.70 -21.47 8.42
N GLU A 641 -11.02 -22.13 7.30
CA GLU A 641 -11.70 -23.44 7.28
C GLU A 641 -10.89 -24.59 7.91
N THR A 642 -9.59 -24.36 8.15
CA THR A 642 -8.64 -25.37 8.64
C THR A 642 -8.00 -24.98 9.98
N GLY A 643 -8.54 -23.97 10.66
CA GLY A 643 -8.12 -23.58 12.01
C GLY A 643 -6.87 -22.69 12.05
N TRP A 644 -6.58 -22.00 10.96
CA TRP A 644 -5.48 -21.05 10.82
C TRP A 644 -5.98 -19.62 10.62
N SER A 645 -5.10 -18.66 10.89
CA SER A 645 -5.22 -17.27 10.46
C SER A 645 -4.05 -16.96 9.54
N LEU A 646 -4.32 -16.37 8.38
CA LEU A 646 -3.28 -15.84 7.51
C LEU A 646 -2.76 -14.54 8.13
N ARG A 647 -1.53 -14.57 8.66
CA ARG A 647 -0.91 -13.42 9.33
C ARG A 647 -0.38 -12.42 8.31
N LYS A 648 0.36 -12.89 7.30
CA LYS A 648 0.95 -12.03 6.27
C LYS A 648 1.42 -12.84 5.06
N ILE A 649 1.44 -12.19 3.89
CA ILE A 649 2.11 -12.67 2.68
C ILE A 649 3.34 -11.79 2.43
N TYR A 650 4.51 -12.40 2.35
CA TYR A 650 5.78 -11.73 2.10
C TYR A 650 6.17 -11.91 0.63
N PRO A 651 6.31 -10.85 -0.16
CA PRO A 651 6.92 -10.95 -1.48
C PRO A 651 8.42 -11.25 -1.33
N LEU A 652 8.95 -12.08 -2.22
CA LEU A 652 10.34 -12.56 -2.18
C LEU A 652 11.06 -12.12 -3.47
N ARG A 653 12.14 -11.36 -3.35
CA ARG A 653 12.90 -10.81 -4.50
C ARG A 653 13.50 -11.95 -5.33
N ASN A 654 13.45 -11.82 -6.65
CA ASN A 654 13.97 -12.83 -7.59
C ASN A 654 13.40 -14.25 -7.36
N SER A 655 12.21 -14.35 -6.77
CA SER A 655 11.51 -15.58 -6.46
C SER A 655 10.07 -15.51 -6.99
N TRP A 656 9.58 -16.61 -7.56
CA TRP A 656 8.20 -16.74 -8.02
C TRP A 656 7.19 -17.04 -6.91
N PRO A 657 7.52 -17.85 -5.87
CA PRO A 657 6.65 -17.95 -4.70
C PRO A 657 6.74 -16.70 -3.82
N SER A 658 5.69 -16.49 -3.04
CA SER A 658 5.66 -15.66 -1.85
C SER A 658 5.71 -16.53 -0.60
N ALA A 659 6.11 -15.98 0.55
CA ALA A 659 5.95 -16.68 1.83
C ALA A 659 4.61 -16.31 2.46
N ILE A 660 3.70 -17.28 2.53
CA ILE A 660 2.39 -17.17 3.15
C ILE A 660 2.51 -17.69 4.58
N GLU A 661 2.41 -16.79 5.54
CA GLU A 661 2.52 -17.12 6.96
C GLU A 661 1.15 -17.41 7.56
N LEU A 662 0.95 -18.67 7.96
CA LEU A 662 -0.23 -19.11 8.69
C LEU A 662 0.10 -19.30 10.17
N VAL A 663 -0.69 -18.69 11.05
CA VAL A 663 -0.60 -18.87 12.50
C VAL A 663 -1.84 -19.61 13.01
N PRO A 664 -1.70 -20.51 14.00
CA PRO A 664 -2.81 -21.31 14.48
C PRO A 664 -3.84 -20.42 15.20
N VAL A 665 -5.13 -20.69 14.96
CA VAL A 665 -6.23 -20.16 15.77
C VAL A 665 -6.57 -21.22 16.81
N TRP A 666 -6.29 -20.95 18.08
CA TRP A 666 -6.63 -21.85 19.18
C TRP A 666 -8.07 -21.59 19.63
N SER A 667 -8.96 -22.60 19.55
CA SER A 667 -10.32 -22.45 20.07
C SER A 667 -10.32 -22.48 21.60
N THR A 668 -11.32 -21.87 22.23
CA THR A 668 -11.55 -21.96 23.69
C THR A 668 -11.82 -23.38 24.18
N ASN A 669 -12.30 -24.28 23.31
CA ASN A 669 -12.52 -25.70 23.64
C ASN A 669 -11.22 -26.51 23.62
N ASP A 670 -10.28 -26.21 22.72
CA ASP A 670 -8.97 -26.88 22.69
C ASP A 670 -8.09 -26.50 23.90
N ILE A 671 -8.45 -25.45 24.64
CA ILE A 671 -7.80 -25.04 25.90
C ILE A 671 -8.32 -25.88 27.08
N LEU A 672 -9.49 -26.53 26.93
CA LEU A 672 -10.12 -27.32 28.00
C LEU A 672 -9.50 -28.73 28.15
N ASP A 673 -8.95 -29.31 27.08
CA ASP A 673 -8.42 -30.68 27.12
C ASP A 673 -7.09 -30.79 27.89
N GLU A 674 -6.21 -29.79 27.86
CA GLU A 674 -4.97 -29.81 28.64
C GLU A 674 -5.15 -29.31 30.08
N HIS A 675 -6.10 -28.42 30.36
CA HIS A 675 -6.39 -27.99 31.73
C HIS A 675 -7.21 -29.01 32.54
N SER A 676 -7.77 -30.04 31.90
CA SER A 676 -8.47 -31.13 32.58
C SER A 676 -7.53 -32.04 33.40
N GLN A 677 -6.21 -31.98 33.18
CA GLN A 677 -5.26 -32.84 33.89
C GLN A 677 -4.40 -32.13 34.95
N ARG A 678 -4.53 -30.81 35.16
CA ARG A 678 -3.86 -30.14 36.30
C ARG A 678 -4.77 -29.13 37.00
N SER A 679 -5.22 -29.56 38.19
CA SER A 679 -5.79 -28.83 39.33
C SER A 679 -7.15 -28.12 39.19
N SER A 680 -8.18 -28.84 39.65
CA SER A 680 -9.19 -28.47 40.67
C SER A 680 -10.08 -27.23 40.50
N GLU A 681 -11.38 -27.53 40.37
CA GLU A 681 -12.59 -26.73 40.66
C GLU A 681 -12.93 -25.56 39.73
N LYS A 682 -13.87 -25.80 38.81
CA LYS A 682 -14.61 -24.75 38.11
C LYS A 682 -15.47 -24.00 39.12
N LEU A 683 -15.05 -22.78 39.50
CA LEU A 683 -15.87 -21.90 40.33
C LEU A 683 -17.06 -21.40 39.48
N VAL A 684 -18.29 -21.73 39.88
CA VAL A 684 -19.51 -21.26 39.20
C VAL A 684 -20.24 -20.29 40.13
N ALA A 685 -20.59 -19.11 39.63
CA ALA A 685 -21.37 -18.12 40.38
C ALA A 685 -22.74 -17.90 39.74
N LYS A 686 -23.73 -17.63 40.58
CA LYS A 686 -25.07 -17.22 40.17
C LYS A 686 -25.09 -15.70 39.99
N MET A 687 -25.24 -15.23 38.75
CA MET A 687 -25.36 -13.81 38.43
C MET A 687 -26.80 -13.45 38.07
N HIS A 688 -27.25 -12.27 38.48
CA HIS A 688 -28.61 -11.78 38.22
C HIS A 688 -28.61 -10.82 37.04
N PHE A 689 -29.36 -11.15 36.00
CA PHE A 689 -29.57 -10.35 34.81
C PHE A 689 -31.01 -9.85 34.74
N LEU A 690 -31.24 -8.69 34.13
CA LEU A 690 -32.59 -8.19 33.91
C LEU A 690 -33.32 -9.15 32.95
N GLU A 691 -34.57 -9.49 33.27
CA GLU A 691 -35.41 -10.22 32.32
C GLU A 691 -35.57 -9.45 31.00
N PRO A 692 -35.75 -10.14 29.85
CA PRO A 692 -36.03 -9.49 28.56
C PRO A 692 -37.15 -8.46 28.68
N TRP A 693 -36.89 -7.23 28.22
CA TRP A 693 -37.78 -6.11 28.45
C TRP A 693 -38.97 -6.09 27.50
N GLU A 694 -40.17 -5.93 28.05
CA GLU A 694 -41.38 -5.73 27.27
C GLU A 694 -41.81 -4.26 27.31
N ALA A 695 -41.86 -3.60 26.16
CA ALA A 695 -42.11 -2.16 26.05
C ALA A 695 -43.47 -1.72 26.66
N SER A 696 -44.43 -2.64 26.76
CA SER A 696 -45.74 -2.44 27.40
C SER A 696 -45.65 -2.13 28.90
N ARG A 697 -44.53 -2.45 29.57
CA ARG A 697 -44.30 -2.27 31.02
C ARG A 697 -43.67 -0.92 31.38
N GLY A 698 -43.54 -0.01 30.41
CA GLY A 698 -42.86 1.28 30.58
C GLY A 698 -41.34 1.14 30.61
N ASN A 699 -40.63 2.08 31.23
CA ASN A 699 -39.17 1.99 31.41
C ASN A 699 -38.85 1.24 32.72
N PRO A 700 -37.74 0.48 32.80
CA PRO A 700 -37.30 -0.15 34.02
C PRO A 700 -37.09 0.90 35.13
N TYR A 701 -37.50 0.60 36.36
CA TYR A 701 -37.23 1.45 37.53
C TYR A 701 -36.88 0.61 38.76
N ILE A 702 -36.13 1.22 39.69
CA ILE A 702 -35.91 0.71 41.05
C ILE A 702 -36.23 1.85 42.02
N ARG A 703 -36.97 1.56 43.09
CA ARG A 703 -37.21 2.43 44.24
C ARG A 703 -36.50 1.82 45.44
N ALA A 704 -35.47 2.50 45.95
CA ALA A 704 -34.68 2.00 47.08
C ALA A 704 -35.50 1.88 48.38
N THR A 705 -36.51 2.74 48.54
CA THR A 705 -37.46 2.77 49.67
C THR A 705 -38.84 3.23 49.17
N PRO A 706 -39.69 2.33 48.66
CA PRO A 706 -41.03 2.70 48.18
C PRO A 706 -42.01 2.93 49.34
N ASP A 707 -42.93 3.89 49.18
CA ASP A 707 -44.07 4.07 50.08
C ASP A 707 -45.03 2.86 50.02
N PRO A 708 -45.82 2.57 51.08
CA PRO A 708 -46.76 1.46 51.10
C PRO A 708 -47.75 1.52 49.93
N GLY A 709 -47.82 0.45 49.14
CA GLY A 709 -48.69 0.35 47.94
C GLY A 709 -47.98 0.60 46.61
N TYR A 710 -46.69 0.96 46.61
CA TYR A 710 -45.88 1.12 45.41
C TYR A 710 -44.87 -0.03 45.25
N ASP A 711 -44.71 -0.52 44.02
CA ASP A 711 -43.70 -1.54 43.71
C ASP A 711 -42.27 -0.98 43.85
N SER A 712 -41.36 -1.78 44.39
CA SER A 712 -39.93 -1.43 44.49
C SER A 712 -39.20 -1.49 43.16
N ARG A 713 -39.76 -2.18 42.16
CA ARG A 713 -39.22 -2.32 40.80
C ARG A 713 -40.30 -2.91 39.90
N ASN A 714 -40.29 -2.56 38.62
CA ASN A 714 -41.18 -3.15 37.63
C ASN A 714 -40.52 -4.28 36.82
N PHE A 715 -39.52 -4.97 37.38
CA PHE A 715 -38.82 -6.05 36.70
C PHE A 715 -38.31 -7.14 37.65
N LYS A 716 -38.07 -8.32 37.11
CA LYS A 716 -37.50 -9.46 37.84
C LYS A 716 -36.06 -9.71 37.40
N TRP A 717 -35.25 -10.16 38.35
CA TRP A 717 -33.93 -10.69 38.08
C TRP A 717 -34.05 -12.14 37.62
N GLN A 718 -33.40 -12.46 36.51
CA GLN A 718 -33.17 -13.81 36.04
C GLN A 718 -31.78 -14.25 36.48
N GLU A 719 -31.71 -15.43 37.09
CA GLU A 719 -30.45 -15.98 37.58
C GLU A 719 -29.80 -16.86 36.52
N TYR A 720 -28.54 -16.58 36.21
CA TYR A 720 -27.73 -17.36 35.28
C TYR A 720 -26.52 -17.90 36.02
N SER A 721 -26.25 -19.20 35.84
CA SER A 721 -25.02 -19.81 36.34
C SER A 721 -23.89 -19.49 35.36
N VAL A 722 -22.93 -18.70 35.81
CA VAL A 722 -21.79 -18.25 35.03
C VAL A 722 -20.52 -18.89 35.57
N ALA A 723 -19.77 -19.57 34.70
CA ALA A 723 -18.46 -20.09 35.06
C ALA A 723 -17.49 -18.92 35.24
N ILE A 724 -16.85 -18.84 36.41
CA ILE A 724 -15.81 -17.86 36.71
C ILE A 724 -14.45 -18.48 36.41
N LYS A 725 -13.66 -17.78 35.58
CA LYS A 725 -12.27 -18.11 35.28
C LYS A 725 -11.35 -17.05 35.86
N ASP A 726 -10.22 -17.46 36.41
CA ASP A 726 -9.17 -16.52 36.84
C ASP A 726 -8.47 -15.91 35.61
N ALA A 727 -8.83 -14.67 35.28
CA ALA A 727 -8.28 -13.94 34.14
C ALA A 727 -6.78 -13.62 34.25
N ARG A 728 -6.17 -13.72 35.44
CA ARG A 728 -4.73 -13.43 35.63
C ARG A 728 -3.82 -14.41 34.89
N THR A 729 -4.29 -15.64 34.68
CA THR A 729 -3.56 -16.70 33.96
C THR A 729 -3.44 -16.44 32.46
N ASP A 730 -4.36 -15.66 31.89
CA ASP A 730 -4.45 -15.32 30.46
C ASP A 730 -4.43 -13.80 30.24
N LYS A 731 -3.74 -13.04 31.09
CA LYS A 731 -3.80 -11.56 31.08
C LYS A 731 -3.49 -10.94 29.70
N GLU A 732 -2.64 -11.57 28.90
CA GLU A 732 -2.19 -11.08 27.60
C GLU A 732 -3.22 -11.29 26.47
N SER A 733 -4.24 -12.15 26.68
CA SER A 733 -5.27 -12.38 25.67
C SER A 733 -6.39 -11.33 25.67
N PHE A 734 -6.41 -10.43 26.65
CA PHE A 734 -7.43 -9.39 26.77
C PHE A 734 -6.98 -8.11 26.06
N GLY A 735 -7.71 -7.73 25.02
CA GLY A 735 -7.53 -6.49 24.25
C GLY A 735 -8.73 -5.56 24.35
N LEU A 736 -8.47 -4.24 24.30
CA LEU A 736 -9.49 -3.19 24.46
C LEU A 736 -10.62 -3.29 23.43
N ASP A 737 -10.31 -3.61 22.17
CA ASP A 737 -11.30 -3.63 21.08
C ASP A 737 -12.26 -4.83 21.14
N ILE A 738 -11.80 -5.95 21.72
CA ILE A 738 -12.54 -7.22 21.74
C ILE A 738 -13.26 -7.39 23.08
N HIS A 739 -12.59 -7.09 24.19
CA HIS A 739 -13.08 -7.39 25.54
C HIS A 739 -13.54 -6.14 26.30
N GLY A 740 -13.28 -4.94 25.78
CA GLY A 740 -13.56 -3.67 26.48
C GLY A 740 -12.61 -3.37 27.64
N PHE A 741 -11.66 -4.26 27.94
CA PHE A 741 -10.58 -4.08 28.90
C PHE A 741 -9.34 -4.86 28.44
N ALA A 742 -8.17 -4.46 28.93
CA ALA A 742 -6.89 -5.09 28.65
C ALA A 742 -5.98 -5.00 29.87
N TYR A 743 -5.03 -5.93 29.97
CA TYR A 743 -4.03 -5.93 31.03
C TYR A 743 -2.70 -5.37 30.53
N PHE A 744 -2.13 -4.46 31.29
CA PHE A 744 -0.82 -3.89 31.03
C PHE A 744 -0.07 -3.72 32.36
N GLU A 745 1.22 -4.05 32.37
CA GLU A 745 2.08 -3.83 33.52
C GLU A 745 2.75 -2.46 33.42
N ASP A 746 2.69 -1.68 34.49
CA ASP A 746 3.43 -0.42 34.61
C ASP A 746 4.12 -0.34 35.97
N LYS A 747 5.34 0.20 35.98
CA LYS A 747 6.10 0.37 37.21
C LYS A 747 5.69 1.67 37.89
N ILE A 748 4.96 1.55 39.00
CA ILE A 748 4.57 2.65 39.87
C ILE A 748 5.53 2.76 41.05
N SER A 749 5.83 3.99 41.49
CA SER A 749 6.72 4.21 42.64
C SER A 749 6.08 3.73 43.94
N THR A 750 6.91 3.27 44.89
CA THR A 750 6.47 2.87 46.23
C THR A 750 5.74 3.98 46.97
N LEU A 751 6.06 5.25 46.67
CA LEU A 751 5.41 6.43 47.22
C LEU A 751 3.96 6.57 46.74
N VAL A 752 3.69 6.30 45.45
CA VAL A 752 2.32 6.28 44.90
C VAL A 752 1.51 5.12 45.46
N VAL A 753 2.13 3.93 45.56
CA VAL A 753 1.50 2.75 46.17
C VAL A 753 1.14 3.00 47.64
N GLY A 754 2.03 3.68 48.39
CA GLY A 754 1.79 4.10 49.77
C GLY A 754 0.62 5.08 49.88
N ALA A 755 0.55 6.07 48.99
CA ALA A 755 -0.54 7.06 48.97
C ALA A 755 -1.92 6.42 48.68
N LEU A 756 -1.98 5.46 47.73
CA LEU A 756 -3.20 4.71 47.42
C LEU A 756 -3.66 3.86 48.61
N ARG A 757 -2.74 3.13 49.25
CA ARG A 757 -3.05 2.30 50.43
C ARG A 757 -3.42 3.12 51.66
N GLY A 758 -2.85 4.32 51.81
CA GLY A 758 -3.12 5.24 52.90
C GLY A 758 -4.30 6.19 52.68
N ASN A 759 -5.03 6.06 51.56
CA ASN A 759 -6.18 6.90 51.19
C ASN A 759 -5.87 8.42 51.17
N ASN A 760 -4.64 8.81 50.81
CA ASN A 760 -4.20 10.20 50.75
C ASN A 760 -4.59 10.83 49.39
N HIS A 761 -5.80 11.38 49.33
CA HIS A 761 -6.40 11.90 48.10
C HIS A 761 -5.57 12.99 47.40
N ASP A 762 -4.87 13.86 48.14
CA ASP A 762 -4.10 14.95 47.54
C ASP A 762 -2.84 14.42 46.85
N THR A 763 -2.17 13.44 47.46
CA THR A 763 -1.00 12.79 46.88
C THR A 763 -1.38 11.91 45.68
N VAL A 764 -2.54 11.26 45.72
CA VAL A 764 -3.10 10.51 44.58
C VAL A 764 -3.39 11.44 43.40
N LYS A 765 -4.03 12.59 43.63
CA LYS A 765 -4.29 13.56 42.55
C LYS A 765 -3.00 14.14 41.96
N LEU A 766 -2.01 14.42 42.80
CA LEU A 766 -0.75 15.04 42.38
C LEU A 766 0.15 14.07 41.60
N LEU A 767 0.17 12.78 41.97
CA LEU A 767 1.16 11.83 41.46
C LEU A 767 0.56 10.65 40.66
N TYR A 768 -0.57 10.09 41.10
CA TYR A 768 -1.16 8.91 40.45
C TYR A 768 -1.92 9.29 39.16
N TYR A 769 -2.73 10.35 39.17
CA TYR A 769 -3.52 10.73 38.00
C TYR A 769 -2.66 11.16 36.80
N PRO A 770 -1.61 11.99 36.95
CA PRO A 770 -0.71 12.30 35.82
C PRO A 770 0.01 11.07 35.28
N HIS A 771 0.43 10.15 36.16
CA HIS A 771 1.08 8.90 35.77
C HIS A 771 0.16 8.01 34.92
N ILE A 772 -1.08 7.78 35.37
CA ILE A 772 -2.08 7.02 34.60
C ILE A 772 -2.43 7.71 33.29
N GLN A 773 -2.51 9.05 33.27
CA GLN A 773 -2.77 9.78 32.04
C GLN A 773 -1.69 9.56 30.99
N GLN A 774 -0.41 9.61 31.39
CA GLN A 774 0.72 9.32 30.50
C GLN A 774 0.75 7.86 30.07
N PHE A 775 0.51 6.94 31.00
CA PHE A 775 0.44 5.51 30.73
C PHE A 775 -0.60 5.17 29.66
N VAL A 776 -1.84 5.63 29.84
CA VAL A 776 -2.93 5.39 28.89
C VAL A 776 -2.60 6.04 27.54
N ARG A 777 -2.04 7.25 27.51
CA ARG A 777 -1.61 7.89 26.25
C ARG A 777 -0.57 7.05 25.52
N ARG A 778 0.42 6.52 26.24
CA ARG A 778 1.49 5.69 25.66
C ARG A 778 0.95 4.39 25.07
N ILE A 779 0.03 3.73 25.77
CA ILE A 779 -0.52 2.43 25.36
C ILE A 779 -1.56 2.56 24.24
N THR A 780 -2.36 3.63 24.25
CA THR A 780 -3.49 3.79 23.31
C THR A 780 -3.22 4.75 22.15
N GLY A 781 -2.16 5.55 22.21
CA GLY A 781 -1.89 6.63 21.25
C GLY A 781 -2.86 7.83 21.37
N ALA A 782 -3.67 7.90 22.44
CA ALA A 782 -4.68 8.94 22.58
C ALA A 782 -4.06 10.36 22.65
N ALA A 783 -4.58 11.29 21.84
CA ALA A 783 -4.20 12.71 21.89
C ALA A 783 -4.57 13.36 23.24
N ARG A 784 -5.65 12.88 23.88
CA ARG A 784 -6.11 13.36 25.18
C ARG A 784 -6.70 12.23 26.01
N VAL A 785 -6.31 12.20 27.29
CA VAL A 785 -6.86 11.28 28.29
C VAL A 785 -7.47 12.12 29.42
N ILE A 786 -8.70 11.80 29.80
CA ILE A 786 -9.45 12.45 30.89
C ILE A 786 -9.76 11.36 31.92
N ILE A 787 -9.31 11.57 33.15
CA ILE A 787 -9.58 10.64 34.26
C ILE A 787 -10.84 11.11 34.97
N PHE A 788 -11.81 10.21 35.10
CA PHE A 788 -13.07 10.46 35.81
C PHE A 788 -13.14 9.56 37.05
N ASP A 789 -13.40 10.18 38.21
CA ASP A 789 -13.62 9.48 39.47
C ASP A 789 -15.11 9.32 39.73
N HIS A 790 -15.60 8.09 39.63
CA HIS A 790 -17.01 7.75 39.78
C HIS A 790 -17.50 7.79 41.24
N THR A 791 -16.59 7.95 42.21
CA THR A 791 -16.92 8.01 43.65
C THR A 791 -17.31 9.41 44.12
N VAL A 792 -17.03 10.48 43.35
CA VAL A 792 -17.44 11.86 43.69
C VAL A 792 -18.76 12.21 42.99
N ARG A 793 -19.88 11.76 43.55
CA ARG A 793 -21.22 12.25 43.16
C ARG A 793 -21.48 13.62 43.82
N LYS A 794 -21.14 14.72 43.15
CA LYS A 794 -21.62 16.06 43.56
C LYS A 794 -22.95 16.35 42.86
N ARG A 795 -24.06 16.37 43.62
CA ARG A 795 -25.36 16.89 43.16
C ARG A 795 -25.16 18.35 42.77
N ARG A 796 -25.55 18.76 41.55
CA ARG A 796 -25.65 20.20 41.20
C ARG A 796 -26.79 20.78 42.03
N SER A 797 -26.48 21.72 42.92
CA SER A 797 -27.45 22.44 43.75
C SER A 797 -28.51 23.20 42.94
N GLU A 798 -28.24 23.47 41.67
CA GLU A 798 -29.12 24.22 40.76
C GLU A 798 -30.22 23.38 40.09
N GLN A 799 -30.26 22.06 40.33
CA GLN A 799 -31.34 21.17 39.86
C GLN A 799 -32.23 20.64 41.00
N ASN A 800 -32.38 21.40 42.09
CA ASN A 800 -33.30 21.09 43.19
C ASN A 800 -34.80 21.31 42.85
N GLY A 801 -35.20 21.21 41.57
CA GLY A 801 -36.52 21.66 41.12
C GLY A 801 -37.38 20.66 40.35
N VAL A 802 -36.92 19.43 40.07
CA VAL A 802 -37.77 18.42 39.39
C VAL A 802 -37.66 17.07 40.11
N HIS A 803 -38.23 17.00 41.30
CA HIS A 803 -38.72 15.71 41.79
C HIS A 803 -39.88 15.29 40.87
N ARG A 804 -39.72 14.18 40.14
CA ARG A 804 -40.89 13.47 39.61
C ARG A 804 -41.70 12.99 40.83
N THR A 805 -42.97 13.35 40.89
CA THR A 805 -43.87 13.23 42.06
C THR A 805 -44.19 11.79 42.50
N ASN A 806 -43.56 10.79 41.90
CA ASN A 806 -43.86 9.36 42.03
C ASN A 806 -42.64 8.50 42.44
N GLY A 807 -41.53 9.11 42.87
CA GLY A 807 -40.39 8.40 43.48
C GLY A 807 -39.64 7.44 42.55
N GLU A 808 -39.80 7.59 41.23
CA GLU A 808 -39.12 6.77 40.23
C GLU A 808 -37.69 7.26 40.01
N GLU A 809 -36.71 6.43 40.38
CA GLU A 809 -35.32 6.59 39.93
C GLU A 809 -35.08 5.68 38.72
N GLN A 810 -34.65 6.25 37.60
CA GLN A 810 -34.26 5.46 36.44
C GLN A 810 -32.92 4.76 36.71
N PRO A 811 -32.80 3.43 36.51
CA PRO A 811 -31.50 2.81 36.34
C PRO A 811 -30.87 3.47 35.11
N ALA A 812 -29.68 4.02 35.29
CA ALA A 812 -29.03 4.91 34.34
C ALA A 812 -29.16 4.42 32.89
N MET A 813 -29.91 5.16 32.07
CA MET A 813 -29.89 5.02 30.63
C MET A 813 -29.51 6.36 30.01
N ILE A 814 -28.51 6.31 29.13
CA ILE A 814 -27.94 7.37 28.29
C ILE A 814 -26.74 8.10 28.91
N VAL A 815 -25.54 7.54 28.68
CA VAL A 815 -24.33 8.36 28.47
C VAL A 815 -24.37 8.78 27.00
N ARG A 816 -24.58 10.09 26.74
CA ARG A 816 -24.39 10.66 25.39
C ARG A 816 -22.96 10.35 24.94
N THR A 817 -22.80 9.63 23.84
CA THR A 817 -21.50 9.23 23.29
C THR A 817 -21.06 10.24 22.22
N PRO A 818 -20.10 11.13 22.50
CA PRO A 818 -19.02 11.40 21.56
C PRO A 818 -17.94 10.32 21.78
N LEU A 819 -17.25 9.89 20.72
CA LEU A 819 -16.08 9.01 20.81
C LEU A 819 -15.09 9.56 21.87
N VAL A 820 -15.09 8.97 23.05
CA VAL A 820 -14.10 9.17 24.12
C VAL A 820 -13.95 7.82 24.80
N PHE A 821 -12.74 7.27 24.79
CA PHE A 821 -12.44 6.01 25.49
C PHE A 821 -12.68 6.20 27.00
N TYR A 822 -13.52 5.35 27.60
CA TYR A 822 -13.80 5.35 29.03
C TYR A 822 -13.10 4.16 29.68
N LEU A 823 -12.32 4.43 30.75
CA LEU A 823 -11.65 3.41 31.55
C LEU A 823 -12.20 3.47 32.99
N SER A 824 -12.76 2.36 33.46
CA SER A 824 -13.09 2.15 34.87
C SER A 824 -11.87 1.54 35.57
N ILE A 825 -11.40 2.17 36.66
CA ILE A 825 -10.32 1.64 37.49
C ILE A 825 -10.95 1.13 38.79
N SER A 826 -11.12 -0.19 38.90
CA SER A 826 -11.43 -0.86 40.16
C SER A 826 -10.12 -1.31 40.82
N SER A 827 -9.78 -0.74 41.97
CA SER A 827 -8.67 -1.23 42.79
C SER A 827 -9.09 -2.49 43.54
N LEU A 828 -8.63 -3.66 43.12
CA LEU A 828 -8.63 -4.85 43.97
C LEU A 828 -7.48 -4.73 44.96
N ALA A 829 -7.73 -4.01 46.05
CA ALA A 829 -6.91 -4.07 47.25
C ALA A 829 -7.50 -5.15 48.17
N SER A 830 -7.05 -6.39 47.99
CA SER A 830 -7.08 -7.40 49.06
C SER A 830 -5.90 -8.34 48.83
N ARG A 831 -5.04 -8.42 49.85
CA ARG A 831 -4.18 -9.58 50.05
C ARG A 831 -5.02 -10.81 50.33
#